data_AF-A0AAE0BLJ0-F1
#
_entry.id   AF-A0AAE0BLJ0-F1
#
_cell.length_a   1.000
_cell.length_b   1.000
_cell.length_c   1.000
_cell.angle_alpha   90.00
_cell.angle_beta   90.00
_cell.angle_gamma   90.00
#
_symmetry.space_group_name_H-M   'P 1'
#
loop_
_entity.id
_entity.type
_entity.pdbx_description
1 polymer ?
#
loop_
_entity_poly.entity_id
_entity_poly.type
_entity_poly.pdbx_seq_one_letter_code
_entity_poly.pdbx_strand_id
1 'polypeptide(L)'
;MANASVLVNVLDFPTPEPPAPSVALEQALPSVVACFDVEYSCEKATSPHGTSWTPVGKKQRHLQIRCKFPKGEKLGAVGVGSEKRITATEPAQHGYELAFGTTSKSAAETGITLTTSKIFAEYATQGKITIQLKKLRLLIRGLPAECTRMAKVLSECTAAAASGTYQETPACEGATCGACRERAAREEEAAKRKEAGLAEREEAAKRRRLEKDEERQAVDERKQAELDEKHAVKTEALSEKGKLLELERRQYEEKKAILQRLKEEHSAMRKAMEEEKAAMEEDRRKIKEHQRKMERKALEDKKQADQVSKCEKARDVVAEKANQLEKERKQLEEKRAQMQKTKDEVVEQRRVVEEGRKSLEVERKNLKEHQKALEVERKVIDTDHKRVLKEAKEAKEVALKEANDIHKAAMKELREEKDKLAAERKELNEDRSRIKKEVREVAEEQRSLEVKVACLLDTKRQIETAISENEALRARMKVEAEAVRQQKENFEQARRQSGASTPTAGPRESPNTPFTPHTPFTPFQEREGAGVAAGATPDSAPNAADLEREREKQQASLNRRKEAAAKGAAKRREDKKRANEEAEARAREARAELERMREQQRTQTQAQAQAEAQAQAQAQAQAQAQAQAYAQAQANIAHAHAQAQARHQQEAHRRAAEAQAAAQESARIFAEQQKRRQEEWKKKQEETARQAKAAPPCTDHATFLRRWDELRGASPQSLRVDAFPWPDKRNPAFLGLLDSPQTAKQKLREATMRWHPDKFAQKFVALLHPEEKDAILNRAKEVQQDVNGQKQALQAAQPQ
;
A
#
# COMPACT_ATOMS: atom_id res chain seq x y z
N MET A 1 34.08 -3.29 51.57
CA MET A 1 33.14 -4.34 51.13
C MET A 1 32.58 -3.86 49.78
N ALA A 2 32.72 -4.51 48.64
CA ALA A 2 32.96 -5.91 48.30
C ALA A 2 33.99 -6.06 47.16
N ASN A 3 34.45 -7.30 47.00
CA ASN A 3 35.68 -7.75 46.33
C ASN A 3 35.61 -7.88 44.80
N ALA A 4 36.81 -7.87 44.23
CA ALA A 4 37.16 -7.96 42.83
C ALA A 4 37.66 -9.37 42.39
N SER A 5 37.53 -9.62 41.08
CA SER A 5 38.56 -10.12 40.14
C SER A 5 39.33 -11.46 40.34
N VAL A 6 39.30 -12.25 39.24
CA VAL A 6 40.46 -12.64 38.37
C VAL A 6 41.04 -14.09 38.37
N LEU A 7 41.16 -14.60 37.11
CA LEU A 7 42.09 -15.56 36.45
C LEU A 7 42.27 -17.01 36.94
N VAL A 8 42.42 -17.96 35.99
CA VAL A 8 43.62 -18.81 35.80
C VAL A 8 43.69 -19.36 34.33
N ASN A 9 44.92 -19.32 33.78
CA ASN A 9 45.41 -19.84 32.48
C ASN A 9 45.48 -21.38 32.38
N VAL A 10 45.53 -21.94 31.16
CA VAL A 10 46.02 -23.31 30.92
C VAL A 10 47.03 -23.34 29.76
N LEU A 11 48.10 -24.10 30.01
CA LEU A 11 49.34 -24.31 29.26
C LEU A 11 49.21 -25.31 28.09
N ASP A 12 50.27 -25.33 27.29
CA ASP A 12 50.43 -25.95 25.97
C ASP A 12 51.40 -27.18 26.01
N PHE A 13 51.44 -27.94 24.90
CA PHE A 13 52.39 -29.03 24.47
C PHE A 13 52.16 -30.53 24.89
N PRO A 14 52.73 -31.54 24.18
CA PRO A 14 52.48 -32.00 22.79
C PRO A 14 52.52 -33.56 22.62
N THR A 15 52.71 -34.07 21.38
CA THR A 15 53.17 -35.44 20.91
C THR A 15 52.11 -36.36 20.25
N PRO A 16 52.47 -37.41 19.45
CA PRO A 16 53.57 -37.61 18.47
C PRO A 16 53.12 -38.20 17.09
N GLU A 17 54.03 -38.27 16.10
CA GLU A 17 54.01 -39.16 14.89
C GLU A 17 54.11 -40.66 15.29
N PRO A 18 53.96 -41.74 14.43
CA PRO A 18 54.14 -41.91 12.95
C PRO A 18 53.11 -42.96 12.34
N PRO A 19 53.35 -43.82 11.29
CA PRO A 19 54.29 -43.86 10.14
C PRO A 19 53.61 -44.07 8.75
N ALA A 20 54.42 -44.08 7.67
CA ALA A 20 54.06 -44.43 6.28
C ALA A 20 53.60 -45.90 6.11
N PRO A 21 52.89 -46.27 5.01
CA PRO A 21 53.63 -46.94 3.91
C PRO A 21 53.08 -46.79 2.47
N SER A 22 54.02 -47.02 1.54
CA SER A 22 53.97 -47.79 0.28
C SER A 22 53.04 -47.45 -0.89
N VAL A 23 53.71 -47.32 -2.02
CA VAL A 23 53.28 -47.21 -3.42
C VAL A 23 52.54 -48.47 -3.91
N ALA A 24 51.45 -48.27 -4.67
CA ALA A 24 51.03 -49.16 -5.75
C ALA A 24 50.35 -48.34 -6.87
N LEU A 25 50.86 -48.51 -8.08
CA LEU A 25 50.55 -47.78 -9.31
C LEU A 25 49.50 -48.58 -10.10
N GLU A 26 48.36 -47.97 -10.43
CA GLU A 26 47.51 -48.44 -11.55
C GLU A 26 46.86 -47.22 -12.22
N GLN A 27 47.18 -47.03 -13.50
CA GLN A 27 46.76 -45.89 -14.31
C GLN A 27 45.30 -46.07 -14.76
N ALA A 28 44.41 -45.25 -14.20
CA ALA A 28 43.10 -44.94 -14.77
C ALA A 28 42.97 -43.42 -14.90
N LEU A 29 42.36 -42.95 -16.00
CA LEU A 29 42.09 -41.54 -16.29
C LEU A 29 41.61 -40.79 -15.03
N PRO A 30 42.12 -39.58 -14.73
CA PRO A 30 41.89 -38.93 -13.44
C PRO A 30 40.42 -38.54 -13.31
N SER A 31 39.66 -39.33 -12.54
CA SER A 31 38.44 -38.81 -11.92
C SER A 31 38.89 -37.75 -10.92
N VAL A 32 38.65 -36.47 -11.20
CA VAL A 32 38.90 -35.40 -10.24
C VAL A 32 37.94 -35.61 -9.08
N VAL A 33 38.46 -36.20 -8.00
CA VAL A 33 37.75 -36.37 -6.73
C VAL A 33 38.20 -35.23 -5.83
N ALA A 34 37.32 -34.26 -5.62
CA ALA A 34 37.51 -33.22 -4.60
C ALA A 34 36.60 -33.53 -3.42
N CYS A 35 37.18 -33.54 -2.21
CA CYS A 35 36.49 -33.79 -0.96
C CYS A 35 36.39 -32.50 -0.15
N PHE A 36 35.19 -32.21 0.39
CA PHE A 36 34.94 -31.02 1.19
C PHE A 36 34.18 -31.36 2.47
N ASP A 37 34.59 -30.77 3.59
CA ASP A 37 33.83 -30.84 4.85
C ASP A 37 32.84 -29.68 4.90
N VAL A 38 31.56 -29.99 4.76
CA VAL A 38 30.51 -28.97 4.64
C VAL A 38 29.25 -29.33 5.42
N GLU A 39 28.61 -28.30 5.96
CA GLU A 39 27.23 -28.38 6.45
C GLU A 39 26.29 -28.03 5.29
N TYR A 40 25.18 -28.74 5.13
CA TYR A 40 24.20 -28.39 4.09
C TYR A 40 22.78 -28.36 4.64
N SER A 41 21.97 -27.47 4.08
CA SER A 41 20.52 -27.37 4.32
C SER A 41 19.79 -27.37 2.98
N CYS A 42 18.66 -28.09 2.91
CA CYS A 42 17.93 -28.30 1.66
C CYS A 42 16.51 -27.72 1.74
N GLU A 43 16.05 -27.12 0.64
CA GLU A 43 14.71 -26.53 0.52
C GLU A 43 13.95 -27.15 -0.67
N LYS A 44 12.70 -27.59 -0.45
CA LYS A 44 11.77 -27.96 -1.53
C LYS A 44 11.09 -26.69 -2.06
N ALA A 45 11.20 -26.44 -3.35
CA ALA A 45 10.57 -25.30 -3.98
C ALA A 45 9.04 -25.48 -4.08
N THR A 46 8.30 -25.01 -3.08
CA THR A 46 6.84 -24.85 -3.16
C THR A 46 6.43 -23.48 -2.62
N SER A 47 5.96 -22.61 -3.52
CA SER A 47 5.27 -21.31 -3.31
C SER A 47 6.14 -20.01 -3.28
N PRO A 48 5.65 -18.87 -3.82
CA PRO A 48 6.44 -17.63 -4.01
C PRO A 48 6.46 -16.64 -2.83
N HIS A 49 5.88 -16.96 -1.67
CA HIS A 49 5.76 -16.01 -0.56
C HIS A 49 6.24 -16.58 0.79
N GLY A 50 7.33 -16.01 1.32
CA GLY A 50 7.76 -16.15 2.72
C GLY A 50 8.88 -17.18 2.97
N THR A 51 10.08 -16.69 3.29
CA THR A 51 11.26 -17.50 3.64
C THR A 51 11.23 -18.01 5.08
N SER A 52 11.14 -19.33 5.28
CA SER A 52 11.57 -19.96 6.54
C SER A 52 12.34 -21.25 6.26
N TRP A 53 13.61 -21.29 6.64
CA TRP A 53 14.46 -22.48 6.51
C TRP A 53 14.18 -23.43 7.66
N THR A 54 13.70 -24.64 7.40
CA THR A 54 13.60 -25.69 8.42
C THR A 54 14.96 -26.40 8.56
N PRO A 55 15.62 -26.31 9.73
CA PRO A 55 16.90 -26.98 9.94
C PRO A 55 16.70 -28.50 10.03
N VAL A 56 17.19 -29.23 9.05
CA VAL A 56 17.40 -30.68 9.16
C VAL A 56 18.74 -30.87 9.87
N GLY A 57 18.75 -31.63 10.98
CA GLY A 57 19.79 -31.62 12.02
C GLY A 57 21.26 -31.60 11.55
N LYS A 58 22.09 -30.85 12.29
CA LYS A 58 23.53 -30.66 12.07
C LYS A 58 24.27 -32.00 12.09
N LYS A 59 24.82 -32.41 10.94
CA LYS A 59 25.80 -33.51 10.87
C LYS A 59 26.89 -33.08 9.88
N GLN A 60 28.14 -33.01 10.34
CA GLN A 60 29.29 -32.90 9.43
C GLN A 60 29.29 -34.13 8.51
N ARG A 61 29.34 -33.90 7.20
CA ARG A 61 29.46 -34.96 6.20
C ARG A 61 30.51 -34.58 5.18
N HIS A 62 31.17 -35.60 4.65
CA HIS A 62 32.17 -35.46 3.60
C HIS A 62 31.46 -35.42 2.24
N LEU A 63 31.61 -34.33 1.49
CA LEU A 63 31.04 -34.15 0.15
C LEU A 63 32.07 -34.54 -0.90
N GLN A 64 31.76 -35.55 -1.72
CA GLN A 64 32.58 -35.99 -2.84
C GLN A 64 31.89 -35.61 -4.17
N ILE A 65 32.59 -34.88 -5.04
CA ILE A 65 32.11 -34.51 -6.37
C ILE A 65 32.76 -35.44 -7.40
N ARG A 66 31.96 -36.14 -8.22
CA ARG A 66 32.46 -36.98 -9.33
C ARG A 66 31.86 -36.51 -10.67
N CYS A 67 32.70 -36.30 -11.68
CA CYS A 67 32.27 -36.06 -13.06
C CYS A 67 32.05 -37.39 -13.79
N LYS A 68 30.84 -37.64 -14.30
CA LYS A 68 30.55 -38.82 -15.14
C LYS A 68 30.60 -38.42 -16.62
N PHE A 69 31.53 -39.02 -17.36
CA PHE A 69 31.52 -38.97 -18.83
C PHE A 69 30.62 -40.09 -19.37
N PRO A 70 29.80 -39.85 -20.42
CA PRO A 70 28.97 -40.89 -21.00
C PRO A 70 29.86 -42.00 -21.58
N LYS A 71 29.70 -43.24 -21.11
CA LYS A 71 30.31 -44.41 -21.75
C LYS A 71 29.60 -44.64 -23.10
N GLY A 72 30.37 -44.75 -24.19
CA GLY A 72 29.82 -44.94 -25.53
C GLY A 72 28.88 -46.16 -25.61
N GLU A 73 27.62 -45.92 -25.99
CA GLU A 73 26.69 -46.96 -26.37
C GLU A 73 27.16 -47.63 -27.66
N LYS A 74 27.14 -48.97 -27.67
CA LYS A 74 27.43 -49.78 -28.85
C LYS A 74 26.35 -49.53 -29.91
N LEU A 75 26.77 -49.07 -31.09
CA LEU A 75 25.94 -48.97 -32.29
C LEU A 75 25.47 -50.38 -32.72
N GLY A 76 24.19 -50.66 -32.52
CA GLY A 76 23.49 -51.77 -33.18
C GLY A 76 23.18 -51.40 -34.64
N ALA A 77 23.35 -52.37 -35.54
CA ALA A 77 23.22 -52.24 -36.98
C ALA A 77 21.85 -51.66 -37.43
N VAL A 78 21.92 -50.73 -38.39
CA VAL A 78 20.76 -50.11 -39.06
C VAL A 78 20.37 -50.93 -40.29
N GLY A 79 19.11 -51.34 -40.33
CA GLY A 79 18.39 -51.70 -41.55
C GLY A 79 17.88 -50.43 -42.26
N VAL A 80 17.98 -50.45 -43.58
CA VAL A 80 17.73 -49.36 -44.54
C VAL A 80 16.27 -48.87 -44.52
N GLY A 81 16.07 -47.55 -44.55
CA GLY A 81 14.84 -46.97 -45.13
C GLY A 81 14.35 -45.65 -44.51
N SER A 82 14.38 -44.59 -45.35
CA SER A 82 13.65 -43.31 -45.27
C SER A 82 14.24 -42.15 -44.45
N GLU A 83 14.56 -41.08 -45.17
CA GLU A 83 15.04 -39.78 -44.71
C GLU A 83 13.99 -39.05 -43.84
N LYS A 84 14.38 -38.74 -42.60
CA LYS A 84 13.88 -37.57 -41.87
C LYS A 84 15.08 -36.77 -41.39
N ARG A 85 15.18 -35.53 -41.88
CA ARG A 85 16.15 -34.52 -41.40
C ARG A 85 15.76 -34.13 -39.97
N ILE A 86 16.44 -34.70 -38.98
CA ILE A 86 16.36 -34.29 -37.57
C ILE A 86 17.41 -33.19 -37.37
N THR A 87 16.98 -31.97 -37.10
CA THR A 87 17.84 -30.93 -36.54
C THR A 87 18.11 -31.28 -35.08
N ALA A 88 19.32 -31.72 -34.76
CA ALA A 88 19.78 -31.91 -33.40
C ALA A 88 20.01 -30.55 -32.73
N THR A 89 19.08 -30.10 -31.90
CA THR A 89 19.22 -28.93 -31.03
C THR A 89 18.93 -29.33 -29.58
N GLU A 90 19.73 -30.23 -29.02
CA GLU A 90 19.87 -30.32 -27.56
C GLU A 90 21.33 -30.62 -27.21
N PRO A 91 22.02 -29.77 -26.44
CA PRO A 91 23.38 -30.06 -25.98
C PRO A 91 23.34 -31.24 -24.99
N ALA A 92 24.25 -32.19 -25.18
CA ALA A 92 24.38 -33.36 -24.31
C ALA A 92 24.47 -32.93 -22.82
N GLN A 93 23.50 -33.36 -22.01
CA GLN A 93 23.46 -33.05 -20.59
C GLN A 93 24.55 -33.85 -19.86
N HIS A 94 25.65 -33.19 -19.53
CA HIS A 94 26.69 -33.77 -18.68
C HIS A 94 26.18 -33.81 -17.23
N GLY A 95 26.07 -35.02 -16.66
CA GLY A 95 25.56 -35.23 -15.31
C GLY A 95 26.69 -35.27 -14.27
N TYR A 96 26.57 -34.46 -13.21
CA TYR A 96 27.47 -34.51 -12.05
C TYR A 96 26.86 -35.38 -10.94
N GLU A 97 27.70 -36.09 -10.19
CA GLU A 97 27.28 -36.86 -9.04
C GLU A 97 27.86 -36.26 -7.76
N LEU A 98 26.96 -35.83 -6.86
CA LEU A 98 27.30 -35.30 -5.54
C LEU A 98 27.01 -36.39 -4.50
N ALA A 99 28.05 -37.02 -3.95
CA ALA A 99 27.90 -38.05 -2.93
C ALA A 99 28.21 -37.48 -1.53
N PHE A 100 27.33 -37.73 -0.56
CA PHE A 100 27.48 -37.29 0.83
C PHE A 100 27.74 -38.50 1.74
N GLY A 101 28.98 -38.68 2.21
CA GLY A 101 29.40 -39.81 3.05
C GLY A 101 29.66 -39.44 4.51
N THR A 102 29.54 -40.42 5.41
CA THR A 102 30.13 -40.40 6.76
C THR A 102 31.42 -41.21 6.75
N THR A 103 32.46 -40.78 7.48
CA THR A 103 33.83 -41.34 7.44
C THR A 103 33.99 -42.79 7.92
N SER A 104 32.92 -43.51 8.25
CA SER A 104 32.97 -44.92 8.64
C SER A 104 32.90 -45.84 7.43
N LYS A 105 33.94 -46.66 7.24
CA LYS A 105 34.20 -47.60 6.11
C LYS A 105 33.15 -48.70 5.85
N SER A 106 31.93 -48.64 6.41
CA SER A 106 30.97 -49.75 6.37
C SER A 106 29.49 -49.37 6.20
N ALA A 107 29.15 -48.19 5.67
CA ALA A 107 27.76 -47.83 5.39
C ALA A 107 27.51 -47.70 3.88
N ALA A 108 26.55 -48.48 3.37
CA ALA A 108 26.15 -48.51 1.96
C ALA A 108 25.95 -47.10 1.39
N GLU A 109 26.71 -46.76 0.34
CA GLU A 109 26.65 -45.49 -0.38
C GLU A 109 25.25 -45.29 -0.98
N THR A 110 24.41 -44.49 -0.34
CA THR A 110 23.21 -43.92 -0.97
C THR A 110 23.67 -42.74 -1.83
N GLY A 111 24.25 -43.04 -2.99
CA GLY A 111 24.63 -42.04 -3.99
C GLY A 111 23.37 -41.39 -4.56
N ILE A 112 23.08 -40.15 -4.16
CA ILE A 112 22.02 -39.35 -4.78
C ILE A 112 22.63 -38.63 -5.98
N THR A 113 22.38 -39.12 -7.19
CA THR A 113 22.82 -38.44 -8.41
C THR A 113 21.93 -37.21 -8.66
N LEU A 114 22.49 -36.00 -8.59
CA LEU A 114 21.74 -34.74 -8.71
C LEU A 114 22.27 -33.93 -9.90
N THR A 115 21.43 -33.75 -10.92
CA THR A 115 21.75 -32.89 -12.08
C THR A 115 21.58 -31.42 -11.73
N THR A 116 22.70 -30.69 -11.67
CA THR A 116 22.77 -29.26 -11.34
C THR A 116 22.35 -28.38 -12.51
N SER A 117 21.45 -27.41 -12.28
CA SER A 117 21.02 -26.47 -13.33
C SER A 117 21.72 -25.12 -13.24
N LYS A 118 21.95 -24.59 -12.03
CA LYS A 118 22.66 -23.32 -11.79
C LYS A 118 23.44 -23.36 -10.48
N ILE A 119 24.61 -22.72 -10.46
CA ILE A 119 25.47 -22.60 -9.28
C ILE A 119 25.61 -21.11 -8.96
N PHE A 120 25.25 -20.72 -7.74
CA PHE A 120 25.36 -19.35 -7.25
C PHE A 120 26.50 -19.30 -6.22
N ALA A 121 27.64 -18.79 -6.65
CA ALA A 121 28.87 -18.71 -5.86
C ALA A 121 29.20 -17.29 -5.35
N GLU A 122 28.26 -16.34 -5.48
CA GLU A 122 28.46 -14.93 -5.08
C GLU A 122 28.87 -14.77 -3.61
N TYR A 123 28.44 -15.70 -2.75
CA TYR A 123 28.73 -15.70 -1.32
C TYR A 123 29.80 -16.73 -0.89
N ALA A 124 30.59 -17.26 -1.84
CA ALA A 124 31.59 -18.28 -1.53
C ALA A 124 32.66 -17.77 -0.55
N THR A 125 33.01 -16.48 -0.63
CA THR A 125 33.92 -15.79 0.32
C THR A 125 33.33 -15.62 1.72
N GLN A 126 32.01 -15.77 1.86
CA GLN A 126 31.32 -15.79 3.16
C GLN A 126 31.04 -17.23 3.64
N GLY A 127 31.62 -18.24 2.99
CA GLY A 127 31.42 -19.64 3.35
C GLY A 127 30.07 -20.20 2.93
N LYS A 128 29.42 -19.62 1.90
CA LYS A 128 28.08 -20.02 1.44
C LYS A 128 28.04 -20.24 -0.06
N ILE A 129 27.57 -21.42 -0.49
CA ILE A 129 27.32 -21.71 -1.91
C ILE A 129 25.92 -22.25 -2.06
N THR A 130 25.17 -21.72 -3.03
CA THR A 130 23.84 -22.23 -3.35
C THR A 130 23.86 -22.96 -4.68
N ILE A 131 23.51 -24.25 -4.66
CA ILE A 131 23.38 -25.06 -5.86
C ILE A 131 21.90 -25.26 -6.13
N GLN A 132 21.42 -24.77 -7.27
CA GLN A 132 20.06 -24.99 -7.71
C GLN A 132 20.01 -26.27 -8.56
N LEU A 133 19.19 -27.20 -8.07
CA LEU A 133 18.77 -28.41 -8.77
C LEU A 133 17.36 -28.18 -9.34
N LYS A 134 16.92 -29.01 -10.27
CA LYS A 134 15.61 -28.84 -10.96
C LYS A 134 14.41 -28.61 -10.01
N LYS A 135 14.39 -29.23 -8.82
CA LYS A 135 13.28 -29.10 -7.83
C LYS A 135 13.73 -28.72 -6.41
N LEU A 136 15.04 -28.55 -6.19
CA LEU A 136 15.64 -28.37 -4.87
C LEU A 136 16.71 -27.28 -4.92
N ARG A 137 16.80 -26.46 -3.88
CA ARG A 137 17.98 -25.60 -3.66
C ARG A 137 18.76 -26.15 -2.48
N LEU A 138 20.05 -26.38 -2.69
CA LEU A 138 20.99 -26.79 -1.66
C LEU A 138 21.82 -25.56 -1.27
N LEU A 139 21.73 -25.16 -0.01
CA LEU A 139 22.65 -24.20 0.57
C LEU A 139 23.74 -24.97 1.32
N ILE A 140 24.97 -24.85 0.83
CA ILE A 140 26.16 -25.43 1.44
C ILE A 140 26.85 -24.33 2.24
N ARG A 141 27.09 -24.59 3.52
CA ARG A 141 27.83 -23.73 4.44
C ARG A 141 29.12 -24.44 4.86
N GLY A 142 30.25 -23.78 4.70
CA GLY A 142 31.56 -24.31 5.06
C GLY A 142 32.54 -23.19 5.36
N LEU A 143 33.80 -23.54 5.60
CA LEU A 143 34.86 -22.55 5.72
C LEU A 143 34.94 -21.75 4.39
N PRO A 144 35.08 -20.41 4.43
CA PRO A 144 35.20 -19.58 3.23
C PRO A 144 36.22 -20.07 2.21
N ALA A 145 37.36 -20.60 2.67
CA ALA A 145 38.39 -21.18 1.82
C ALA A 145 37.90 -22.43 1.07
N GLU A 146 37.17 -23.32 1.74
CA GLU A 146 36.60 -24.53 1.15
C GLU A 146 35.49 -24.22 0.17
N CYS A 147 34.60 -23.28 0.53
CA CYS A 147 33.57 -22.82 -0.39
C CYS A 147 34.20 -22.18 -1.63
N THR A 148 35.18 -21.30 -1.48
CA THR A 148 35.85 -20.67 -2.62
C THR A 148 36.56 -21.69 -3.52
N ARG A 149 37.22 -22.71 -2.95
CA ARG A 149 37.78 -23.83 -3.71
C ARG A 149 36.71 -24.61 -4.46
N MET A 150 35.62 -24.96 -3.79
CA MET A 150 34.51 -25.71 -4.39
C MET A 150 33.83 -24.92 -5.53
N ALA A 151 33.63 -23.61 -5.36
CA ALA A 151 33.10 -22.73 -6.41
C ALA A 151 34.00 -22.68 -7.63
N LYS A 152 35.32 -22.62 -7.43
CA LYS A 152 36.31 -22.61 -8.51
C LYS A 152 36.28 -23.92 -9.30
N VAL A 153 36.34 -25.07 -8.61
CA VAL A 153 36.25 -26.40 -9.24
C VAL A 153 34.96 -26.56 -10.04
N LEU A 154 33.82 -26.17 -9.47
CA LEU A 154 32.52 -26.25 -10.15
C LEU A 154 32.42 -25.31 -11.37
N SER A 155 33.10 -24.17 -11.36
CA SER A 155 33.14 -23.23 -12.48
C SER A 155 34.07 -23.71 -13.59
N GLU A 156 35.23 -24.27 -13.24
CA GLU A 156 36.18 -24.85 -14.20
C GLU A 156 35.57 -26.07 -14.92
N CYS A 157 34.84 -26.93 -14.19
CA CYS A 157 34.13 -28.06 -14.79
C CYS A 157 32.99 -27.61 -15.73
N THR A 158 32.27 -26.54 -15.42
CA THR A 158 31.21 -26.02 -16.32
C THR A 158 31.79 -25.29 -17.54
N ALA A 159 32.92 -24.60 -17.40
CA ALA A 159 33.62 -23.98 -18.53
C ALA A 159 34.20 -25.01 -19.51
N ALA A 160 34.79 -26.11 -19.02
CA ALA A 160 35.30 -27.19 -19.84
C ALA A 160 34.20 -27.93 -20.63
N ALA A 161 32.97 -27.97 -20.12
CA ALA A 161 31.82 -28.54 -20.83
C ALA A 161 31.26 -27.64 -21.94
N ALA A 162 31.54 -26.32 -21.90
CA ALA A 162 31.05 -25.35 -22.88
C ALA A 162 31.99 -25.17 -24.09
N SER A 163 33.28 -25.48 -23.96
CA SER A 163 34.30 -25.25 -25.00
C SER A 163 34.41 -26.36 -26.05
N GLY A 164 33.31 -27.05 -26.38
CA GLY A 164 33.27 -28.03 -27.47
C GLY A 164 33.41 -27.37 -28.85
N THR A 165 34.60 -26.87 -29.18
CA THR A 165 34.92 -26.27 -30.48
C THR A 165 35.16 -27.35 -31.52
N TYR A 166 34.16 -27.54 -32.39
CA TYR A 166 34.27 -28.24 -33.67
C TYR A 166 35.01 -27.33 -34.66
N GLN A 167 36.14 -27.78 -35.20
CA GLN A 167 36.89 -27.06 -36.23
C GLN A 167 36.13 -27.14 -37.56
N GLU A 168 35.62 -26.01 -38.04
CA GLU A 168 35.20 -25.86 -39.44
C GLU A 168 36.40 -25.50 -40.33
N THR A 169 36.40 -26.07 -41.54
CA THR A 169 37.44 -26.03 -42.56
C THR A 169 37.59 -24.66 -43.25
N PRO A 170 38.77 -24.33 -43.82
CA PRO A 170 39.05 -22.99 -44.33
C PRO A 170 38.44 -22.74 -45.71
N ALA A 171 37.86 -21.55 -45.87
CA ALA A 171 37.38 -20.99 -47.14
C ALA A 171 38.50 -20.23 -47.86
N CYS A 172 38.64 -20.55 -49.14
CA CYS A 172 39.21 -19.78 -50.27
C CYS A 172 40.09 -18.56 -49.95
N GLU A 173 41.40 -18.76 -50.02
CA GLU A 173 42.38 -17.71 -50.28
C GLU A 173 42.29 -17.30 -51.76
N GLY A 174 41.88 -16.06 -52.04
CA GLY A 174 41.71 -15.58 -53.41
C GLY A 174 41.19 -14.15 -53.50
N ALA A 175 41.94 -13.21 -52.94
CA ALA A 175 41.61 -11.79 -52.92
C ALA A 175 41.88 -11.09 -54.27
N THR A 176 41.03 -11.26 -55.30
CA THR A 176 41.00 -10.36 -56.48
C THR A 176 39.65 -10.31 -57.25
N CYS A 177 38.54 -10.83 -56.70
CA CYS A 177 37.22 -10.70 -57.36
C CYS A 177 36.48 -9.42 -56.91
N GLY A 178 36.08 -8.57 -57.87
CA GLY A 178 35.33 -7.34 -57.62
C GLY A 178 34.01 -7.54 -56.84
N ALA A 179 33.38 -8.72 -56.95
CA ALA A 179 32.19 -9.07 -56.19
C ALA A 179 32.46 -9.29 -54.68
N CYS A 180 33.69 -9.69 -54.32
CA CYS A 180 34.10 -9.83 -52.91
C CYS A 180 34.40 -8.47 -52.27
N ARG A 181 34.87 -7.47 -53.04
CA ARG A 181 35.06 -6.09 -52.55
C ARG A 181 33.74 -5.38 -52.30
N GLU A 182 32.76 -5.53 -53.21
CA GLU A 182 31.42 -4.99 -52.97
C GLU A 182 30.69 -5.70 -51.82
N ARG A 183 30.88 -7.02 -51.68
CA ARG A 183 30.33 -7.75 -50.54
C ARG A 183 30.99 -7.34 -49.23
N ALA A 184 32.32 -7.19 -49.19
CA ALA A 184 33.04 -6.68 -48.02
C ALA A 184 32.63 -5.24 -47.67
N ALA A 185 32.44 -4.37 -48.65
CA ALA A 185 31.96 -3.01 -48.41
C ALA A 185 30.51 -2.98 -47.90
N ARG A 186 29.62 -3.83 -48.44
CA ARG A 186 28.25 -3.99 -47.94
C ARG A 186 28.21 -4.63 -46.55
N GLU A 187 29.11 -5.56 -46.27
CA GLU A 187 29.26 -6.18 -44.94
C GLU A 187 29.83 -5.20 -43.92
N GLU A 188 30.76 -4.32 -44.31
CA GLU A 188 31.29 -3.25 -43.46
C GLU A 188 30.22 -2.17 -43.19
N GLU A 189 29.44 -1.77 -44.20
CA GLU A 189 28.32 -0.82 -44.00
C GLU A 189 27.19 -1.45 -43.17
N ALA A 190 26.91 -2.74 -43.38
CA ALA A 190 25.97 -3.50 -42.55
C ALA A 190 26.49 -3.70 -41.12
N ALA A 191 27.79 -3.86 -40.92
CA ALA A 191 28.42 -3.92 -39.60
C ALA A 191 28.30 -2.57 -38.88
N LYS A 192 28.60 -1.46 -39.56
CA LYS A 192 28.42 -0.10 -39.01
C LYS A 192 26.96 0.20 -38.65
N ARG A 193 25.99 -0.23 -39.48
CA ARG A 193 24.55 -0.09 -39.16
C ARG A 193 24.11 -0.98 -37.99
N LYS A 194 24.66 -2.20 -37.89
CA LYS A 194 24.40 -3.09 -36.74
C LYS A 194 25.00 -2.54 -35.46
N GLU A 195 26.21 -1.99 -35.52
CA GLU A 195 26.88 -1.38 -34.37
C GLU A 195 26.16 -0.12 -33.90
N ALA A 196 25.74 0.76 -34.82
CA ALA A 196 24.89 1.91 -34.50
C ALA A 196 23.53 1.48 -33.92
N GLY A 197 22.89 0.45 -34.48
CA GLY A 197 21.64 -0.08 -33.94
C GLY A 197 21.78 -0.78 -32.58
N LEU A 198 22.95 -1.36 -32.28
CA LEU A 198 23.25 -1.91 -30.95
C LEU A 198 23.52 -0.80 -29.94
N ALA A 199 24.25 0.24 -30.32
CA ALA A 199 24.48 1.42 -29.48
C ALA A 199 23.16 2.14 -29.14
N GLU A 200 22.28 2.35 -30.11
CA GLU A 200 20.96 2.96 -29.90
C GLU A 200 20.06 2.09 -29.00
N ARG A 201 20.09 0.76 -29.18
CA ARG A 201 19.38 -0.18 -28.29
C ARG A 201 19.95 -0.20 -26.88
N GLU A 202 21.26 -0.08 -26.72
CA GLU A 202 21.90 -0.01 -25.42
C GLU A 202 21.55 1.29 -24.69
N GLU A 203 21.53 2.43 -25.41
CA GLU A 203 21.13 3.71 -24.85
C GLU A 203 19.63 3.72 -24.48
N ALA A 204 18.77 3.18 -25.35
CA ALA A 204 17.36 2.98 -25.04
C ALA A 204 17.14 2.05 -23.84
N ALA A 205 17.97 1.01 -23.68
CA ALA A 205 17.93 0.13 -22.52
C ALA A 205 18.41 0.84 -21.24
N LYS A 206 19.42 1.72 -21.32
CA LYS A 206 19.87 2.56 -20.19
C LYS A 206 18.77 3.52 -19.75
N ARG A 207 18.10 4.21 -20.70
CA ARG A 207 16.96 5.09 -20.40
C ARG A 207 15.81 4.33 -19.72
N ARG A 208 15.46 3.14 -20.22
CA ARG A 208 14.44 2.27 -19.60
C ARG A 208 14.83 1.74 -18.21
N ARG A 209 16.13 1.64 -17.91
CA ARG A 209 16.59 1.27 -16.55
C ARG A 209 16.45 2.45 -15.60
N LEU A 210 16.88 3.64 -16.01
CA LEU A 210 16.73 4.86 -15.22
C LEU A 210 15.26 5.18 -14.94
N GLU A 211 14.38 5.09 -15.95
CA GLU A 211 12.94 5.29 -15.77
C GLU A 211 12.32 4.28 -14.78
N LYS A 212 12.77 3.02 -14.81
CA LYS A 212 12.33 1.99 -13.85
C LYS A 212 12.87 2.21 -12.45
N ASP A 213 14.09 2.74 -12.33
CA ASP A 213 14.70 3.04 -11.04
C ASP A 213 14.04 4.28 -10.41
N GLU A 214 13.70 5.29 -11.21
CA GLU A 214 12.86 6.44 -10.79
C GLU A 214 11.45 6.00 -10.40
N GLU A 215 10.81 5.10 -11.14
CA GLU A 215 9.50 4.54 -10.78
C GLU A 215 9.57 3.75 -9.46
N ARG A 216 10.62 2.94 -9.25
CA ARG A 216 10.85 2.23 -7.98
C ARG A 216 11.05 3.21 -6.82
N GLN A 217 11.84 4.26 -7.04
CA GLN A 217 12.07 5.28 -6.03
C GLN A 217 10.76 6.02 -5.67
N ALA A 218 9.96 6.41 -6.66
CA ALA A 218 8.65 7.04 -6.42
C ALA A 218 7.68 6.11 -5.68
N VAL A 219 7.70 4.81 -5.97
CA VAL A 219 6.89 3.81 -5.26
C VAL A 219 7.35 3.66 -3.80
N ASP A 220 8.66 3.65 -3.54
CA ASP A 220 9.18 3.52 -2.19
C ASP A 220 8.99 4.80 -1.37
N GLU A 221 9.09 5.98 -1.98
CA GLU A 221 8.72 7.27 -1.37
C GLU A 221 7.23 7.33 -1.02
N ARG A 222 6.35 6.82 -1.89
CA ARG A 222 4.90 6.71 -1.58
C ARG A 222 4.62 5.75 -0.43
N LYS A 223 5.30 4.59 -0.38
CA LYS A 223 5.15 3.65 0.75
C LYS A 223 5.65 4.27 2.05
N GLN A 224 6.74 5.05 2.00
CA GLN A 224 7.26 5.74 3.17
C GLN A 224 6.28 6.80 3.66
N ALA A 225 5.73 7.62 2.75
CA ALA A 225 4.69 8.59 3.09
C ALA A 225 3.43 7.93 3.68
N GLU A 226 3.00 6.78 3.13
CA GLU A 226 1.86 6.02 3.66
C GLU A 226 2.16 5.44 5.06
N LEU A 227 3.39 5.01 5.32
CA LEU A 227 3.82 4.57 6.65
C LEU A 227 3.83 5.74 7.64
N ASP A 228 4.36 6.88 7.24
CA ASP A 228 4.42 8.08 8.08
C ASP A 228 3.01 8.61 8.40
N GLU A 229 2.09 8.59 7.43
CA GLU A 229 0.67 8.92 7.65
C GLU A 229 -0.01 7.93 8.61
N LYS A 230 0.23 6.61 8.45
CA LYS A 230 -0.27 5.60 9.39
C LYS A 230 0.28 5.80 10.80
N HIS A 231 1.54 6.21 10.93
CA HIS A 231 2.15 6.53 12.21
C HIS A 231 1.52 7.79 12.83
N ALA A 232 1.30 8.85 12.04
CA ALA A 232 0.63 10.07 12.50
C ALA A 232 -0.80 9.78 13.01
N VAL A 233 -1.61 9.08 12.21
CA VAL A 233 -2.98 8.68 12.59
C VAL A 233 -2.97 7.82 13.85
N LYS A 234 -2.01 6.89 13.98
CA LYS A 234 -1.87 6.07 15.19
C LYS A 234 -1.50 6.90 16.42
N THR A 235 -0.64 7.92 16.28
CA THR A 235 -0.30 8.82 17.38
C THR A 235 -1.46 9.71 17.81
N GLU A 236 -2.25 10.23 16.85
CA GLU A 236 -3.47 10.99 17.15
C GLU A 236 -4.52 10.13 17.84
N ALA A 237 -4.76 8.91 17.34
CA ALA A 237 -5.68 7.96 17.97
C ALA A 237 -5.27 7.58 19.40
N LEU A 238 -3.97 7.45 19.68
CA LEU A 238 -3.46 7.22 21.02
C LEU A 238 -3.62 8.45 21.93
N SER A 239 -3.44 9.66 21.39
CA SER A 239 -3.66 10.92 22.09
C SER A 239 -5.14 11.10 22.47
N GLU A 240 -6.06 10.86 21.54
CA GLU A 240 -7.50 10.91 21.81
C GLU A 240 -7.94 9.84 22.82
N LYS A 241 -7.43 8.62 22.70
CA LYS A 241 -7.66 7.56 23.69
C LYS A 241 -7.15 7.96 25.08
N GLY A 242 -6.01 8.67 25.15
CA GLY A 242 -5.49 9.24 26.39
C GLY A 242 -6.45 10.25 27.02
N LYS A 243 -6.96 11.21 26.24
CA LYS A 243 -7.95 12.20 26.70
C LYS A 243 -9.24 11.54 27.21
N LEU A 244 -9.69 10.48 26.52
CA LEU A 244 -10.92 9.75 26.88
C LEU A 244 -10.76 8.99 28.21
N LEU A 245 -9.61 8.34 28.43
CA LEU A 245 -9.27 7.71 29.70
C LEU A 245 -9.12 8.72 30.85
N GLU A 246 -8.62 9.92 30.55
CA GLU A 246 -8.52 10.99 31.55
C GLU A 246 -9.89 11.53 31.95
N LEU A 247 -10.81 11.67 30.99
CA LEU A 247 -12.20 12.02 31.25
C LEU A 247 -12.91 10.94 32.09
N GLU A 248 -12.72 9.66 31.76
CA GLU A 248 -13.28 8.54 32.51
C GLU A 248 -12.74 8.51 33.95
N ARG A 249 -11.45 8.78 34.14
CA ARG A 249 -10.85 8.93 35.47
C ARG A 249 -11.49 10.08 36.27
N ARG A 250 -11.75 11.23 35.65
CA ARG A 250 -12.42 12.37 36.31
C ARG A 250 -13.85 12.00 36.72
N GLN A 251 -14.60 11.34 35.84
CA GLN A 251 -15.96 10.85 36.17
C GLN A 251 -15.95 9.82 37.31
N TYR A 252 -14.91 8.97 37.37
CA TYR A 252 -14.76 8.01 38.46
C TYR A 252 -14.48 8.69 39.80
N GLU A 253 -13.57 9.67 39.84
CA GLU A 253 -13.29 10.43 41.06
C GLU A 253 -14.49 11.26 41.51
N GLU A 254 -15.27 11.83 40.58
CA GLU A 254 -16.52 12.51 40.90
C GLU A 254 -17.57 11.57 41.50
N LYS A 255 -17.78 10.40 40.87
CA LYS A 255 -18.68 9.35 41.42
C LYS A 255 -18.24 8.89 42.81
N LYS A 256 -16.93 8.76 43.03
CA LYS A 256 -16.35 8.41 44.32
C LYS A 256 -16.56 9.50 45.36
N ALA A 257 -16.44 10.77 44.99
CA ALA A 257 -16.74 11.90 45.87
C ALA A 257 -18.24 11.96 46.24
N ILE A 258 -19.14 11.71 45.28
CA ILE A 258 -20.59 11.61 45.54
C ILE A 258 -20.89 10.45 46.50
N LEU A 259 -20.30 9.27 46.27
CA LEU A 259 -20.44 8.12 47.17
C LEU A 259 -19.93 8.42 48.59
N GLN A 260 -18.89 9.22 48.72
CA GLN A 260 -18.36 9.62 50.03
C GLN A 260 -19.33 10.56 50.75
N ARG A 261 -19.89 11.56 50.06
CA ARG A 261 -20.96 12.42 50.62
C ARG A 261 -22.18 11.63 51.06
N LEU A 262 -22.65 10.69 50.23
CA LEU A 262 -23.79 9.83 50.59
C LEU A 262 -23.50 8.94 51.82
N LYS A 263 -22.26 8.47 51.99
CA LYS A 263 -21.86 7.73 53.19
C LYS A 263 -21.87 8.62 54.44
N GLU A 264 -21.39 9.86 54.32
CA GLU A 264 -21.39 10.85 55.40
C GLU A 264 -22.82 11.24 55.77
N GLU A 265 -23.70 11.48 54.80
CA GLU A 265 -25.14 11.74 54.99
C GLU A 265 -25.84 10.56 55.69
N HIS A 266 -25.59 9.33 55.23
CA HIS A 266 -26.18 8.15 55.86
C HIS A 266 -25.63 7.95 57.29
N SER A 267 -24.36 8.27 57.55
CA SER A 267 -23.78 8.23 58.89
C SER A 267 -24.43 9.27 59.80
N ALA A 268 -24.63 10.50 59.31
CA ALA A 268 -25.32 11.56 60.02
C ALA A 268 -26.78 11.18 60.34
N MET A 269 -27.49 10.59 59.38
CA MET A 269 -28.85 10.11 59.57
C MET A 269 -28.94 8.99 60.62
N ARG A 270 -27.98 8.06 60.66
CA ARG A 270 -27.93 7.04 61.74
C ARG A 270 -27.72 7.69 63.10
N LYS A 271 -26.82 8.67 63.20
CA LYS A 271 -26.54 9.37 64.45
C LYS A 271 -27.79 10.12 64.95
N ALA A 272 -28.50 10.82 64.06
CA ALA A 272 -29.76 11.48 64.40
C ALA A 272 -30.82 10.49 64.91
N MET A 273 -30.96 9.32 64.26
CA MET A 273 -31.87 8.26 64.71
C MET A 273 -31.47 7.67 66.07
N GLU A 274 -30.18 7.62 66.41
CA GLU A 274 -29.69 7.18 67.71
C GLU A 274 -29.92 8.23 68.80
N GLU A 275 -29.70 9.51 68.49
CA GLU A 275 -30.01 10.64 69.38
C GLU A 275 -31.51 10.72 69.69
N GLU A 276 -32.38 10.49 68.69
CA GLU A 276 -33.83 10.43 68.88
C GLU A 276 -34.24 9.24 69.76
N LYS A 277 -33.64 8.06 69.56
CA LYS A 277 -33.85 6.90 70.44
C LYS A 277 -33.40 7.16 71.87
N ALA A 278 -32.25 7.83 72.06
CA ALA A 278 -31.75 8.19 73.38
C ALA A 278 -32.69 9.18 74.08
N ALA A 279 -33.21 10.18 73.36
CA ALA A 279 -34.20 11.12 73.88
C ALA A 279 -35.50 10.40 74.32
N MET A 280 -36.02 9.50 73.48
CA MET A 280 -37.19 8.68 73.84
C MET A 280 -36.93 7.78 75.06
N GLU A 281 -35.72 7.24 75.21
CA GLU A 281 -35.35 6.40 76.35
C GLU A 281 -35.21 7.23 77.65
N GLU A 282 -34.73 8.47 77.55
CA GLU A 282 -34.67 9.40 78.67
C GLU A 282 -36.08 9.80 79.15
N ASP A 283 -36.99 10.09 78.22
CA ASP A 283 -38.39 10.37 78.56
C ASP A 283 -39.05 9.17 79.25
N ARG A 284 -38.78 7.95 78.77
CA ARG A 284 -39.22 6.71 79.43
C ARG A 284 -38.63 6.57 80.84
N ARG A 285 -37.42 7.05 81.08
CA ARG A 285 -36.78 7.09 82.41
C ARG A 285 -37.47 8.09 83.34
N LYS A 286 -37.77 9.30 82.85
CA LYS A 286 -38.51 10.34 83.59
C LYS A 286 -39.90 9.87 83.99
N ILE A 287 -40.61 9.17 83.10
CA ILE A 287 -41.91 8.54 83.39
C ILE A 287 -41.80 7.52 84.53
N LYS A 288 -40.79 6.64 84.50
CA LYS A 288 -40.54 5.65 85.57
C LYS A 288 -40.14 6.29 86.90
N GLU A 289 -39.37 7.37 86.88
CA GLU A 289 -39.01 8.10 88.09
C GLU A 289 -40.22 8.78 88.72
N HIS A 290 -41.10 9.36 87.91
CA HIS A 290 -42.36 9.93 88.36
C HIS A 290 -43.25 8.86 89.03
N GLN A 291 -43.33 7.66 88.42
CA GLN A 291 -44.04 6.52 89.02
C GLN A 291 -43.45 6.10 90.39
N ARG A 292 -42.12 6.04 90.52
CA ARG A 292 -41.46 5.73 91.81
C ARG A 292 -41.65 6.82 92.87
N LYS A 293 -41.73 8.09 92.48
CA LYS A 293 -42.05 9.20 93.41
C LYS A 293 -43.47 9.07 93.95
N MET A 294 -44.43 8.69 93.11
CA MET A 294 -45.79 8.41 93.54
C MET A 294 -45.86 7.21 94.50
N GLU A 295 -45.09 6.15 94.23
CA GLU A 295 -45.02 4.98 95.10
C GLU A 295 -44.34 5.24 96.45
N ARG A 296 -43.30 6.10 96.52
CA ARG A 296 -42.67 6.50 97.79
C ARG A 296 -43.59 7.34 98.66
N LYS A 297 -44.34 8.27 98.06
CA LYS A 297 -45.34 9.08 98.75
C LYS A 297 -46.44 8.20 99.36
N ALA A 298 -46.88 7.18 98.62
CA ALA A 298 -47.83 6.18 99.11
C ALA A 298 -47.28 5.28 100.25
N LEU A 299 -45.95 5.15 100.39
CA LEU A 299 -45.31 4.35 101.43
C LEU A 299 -44.98 5.16 102.69
N GLU A 300 -44.79 6.47 102.57
CA GLU A 300 -44.64 7.41 103.70
C GLU A 300 -45.97 7.65 104.42
N ASP A 301 -47.08 7.76 103.66
CA ASP A 301 -48.43 7.86 104.22
C ASP A 301 -48.84 6.59 105.00
N LYS A 302 -48.18 5.45 104.73
CA LYS A 302 -48.39 4.17 105.42
C LYS A 302 -47.64 4.05 106.75
N LYS A 303 -46.60 4.86 106.99
CA LYS A 303 -45.80 4.81 108.23
C LYS A 303 -46.30 5.74 109.34
N GLN A 304 -47.15 6.71 109.03
CA GLN A 304 -47.77 7.61 110.03
C GLN A 304 -49.00 7.01 110.72
N ALA A 305 -49.49 5.85 110.29
CA ALA A 305 -50.75 5.26 110.76
C ALA A 305 -50.64 4.25 111.93
N ASP A 306 -49.44 3.85 112.35
CA ASP A 306 -49.26 2.66 113.22
C ASP A 306 -49.18 2.91 114.75
N GLN A 307 -49.43 4.12 115.27
CA GLN A 307 -49.17 4.42 116.70
C GLN A 307 -50.38 4.65 117.64
N VAL A 308 -51.65 4.69 117.20
CA VAL A 308 -52.80 4.83 118.13
C VAL A 308 -53.67 3.58 118.13
N SER A 309 -53.26 2.68 119.01
CA SER A 309 -53.72 1.31 119.19
C SER A 309 -55.01 1.21 120.01
N LYS A 310 -56.03 0.58 119.41
CA LYS A 310 -57.00 -0.37 120.02
C LYS A 310 -57.95 0.27 121.06
N CYS A 311 -59.14 0.73 120.62
CA CYS A 311 -60.40 0.06 121.03
C CYS A 311 -61.67 0.40 120.19
N GLU A 312 -61.55 1.04 119.02
CA GLU A 312 -62.67 1.24 118.06
C GLU A 312 -62.62 0.30 116.83
N LYS A 313 -61.76 -0.74 116.90
CA LYS A 313 -61.33 -1.59 115.78
C LYS A 313 -62.37 -2.57 115.17
N ALA A 314 -63.65 -2.42 115.45
CA ALA A 314 -64.68 -3.29 114.87
C ALA A 314 -65.65 -2.57 113.92
N ARG A 315 -65.89 -1.26 114.11
CA ARG A 315 -66.72 -0.46 113.20
C ARG A 315 -65.89 0.18 112.08
N ASP A 316 -64.67 0.62 112.37
CA ASP A 316 -63.80 1.22 111.35
C ASP A 316 -63.17 0.20 110.42
N VAL A 317 -62.95 -1.06 110.83
CA VAL A 317 -62.45 -2.11 109.92
C VAL A 317 -63.46 -2.44 108.81
N VAL A 318 -64.76 -2.31 109.09
CA VAL A 318 -65.82 -2.51 108.08
C VAL A 318 -65.93 -1.28 107.17
N ALA A 319 -65.83 -0.06 107.71
CA ALA A 319 -65.80 1.17 106.91
C ALA A 319 -64.51 1.30 106.06
N GLU A 320 -63.37 0.86 106.59
CA GLU A 320 -62.08 0.90 105.92
C GLU A 320 -61.95 -0.22 104.87
N LYS A 321 -62.49 -1.42 105.13
CA LYS A 321 -62.66 -2.44 104.07
C LYS A 321 -63.65 -1.98 102.99
N ALA A 322 -64.72 -1.27 103.34
CA ALA A 322 -65.63 -0.72 102.34
C ALA A 322 -64.93 0.34 101.47
N ASN A 323 -64.15 1.23 102.07
CA ASN A 323 -63.34 2.22 101.35
C ASN A 323 -62.19 1.58 100.53
N GLN A 324 -61.59 0.49 101.03
CA GLN A 324 -60.57 -0.28 100.31
C GLN A 324 -61.17 -0.97 99.08
N LEU A 325 -62.33 -1.62 99.23
CA LEU A 325 -63.06 -2.24 98.13
C LEU A 325 -63.57 -1.20 97.12
N GLU A 326 -63.92 0.01 97.56
CA GLU A 326 -64.29 1.10 96.65
C GLU A 326 -63.07 1.62 95.85
N LYS A 327 -61.88 1.69 96.47
CA LYS A 327 -60.63 2.02 95.77
C LYS A 327 -60.24 0.92 94.77
N GLU A 328 -60.35 -0.34 95.15
CA GLU A 328 -60.09 -1.49 94.26
C GLU A 328 -61.10 -1.53 93.11
N ARG A 329 -62.37 -1.21 93.38
CA ARG A 329 -63.41 -1.10 92.35
C ARG A 329 -63.10 0.05 91.39
N LYS A 330 -62.69 1.22 91.86
CA LYS A 330 -62.25 2.34 91.02
C LYS A 330 -61.03 1.98 90.19
N GLN A 331 -60.02 1.31 90.77
CA GLN A 331 -58.84 0.85 90.03
C GLN A 331 -59.17 -0.21 88.98
N LEU A 332 -60.12 -1.12 89.25
CA LEU A 332 -60.59 -2.10 88.28
C LEU A 332 -61.42 -1.44 87.16
N GLU A 333 -62.20 -0.43 87.48
CA GLU A 333 -62.98 0.37 86.52
C GLU A 333 -62.05 1.20 85.62
N GLU A 334 -60.99 1.77 86.19
CA GLU A 334 -59.95 2.50 85.46
C GLU A 334 -59.11 1.56 84.57
N LYS A 335 -58.73 0.37 85.07
CA LYS A 335 -58.09 -0.68 84.25
C LYS A 335 -59.00 -1.20 83.14
N ARG A 336 -60.31 -1.33 83.39
CA ARG A 336 -61.29 -1.69 82.35
C ARG A 336 -61.41 -0.59 81.30
N ALA A 337 -61.43 0.68 81.69
CA ALA A 337 -61.42 1.81 80.77
C ALA A 337 -60.13 1.87 79.94
N GLN A 338 -58.98 1.56 80.55
CA GLN A 338 -57.69 1.52 79.88
C GLN A 338 -57.60 0.35 78.90
N MET A 339 -58.04 -0.84 79.30
CA MET A 339 -58.20 -2.01 78.43
C MET A 339 -59.15 -1.71 77.27
N GLN A 340 -60.26 -1.02 77.53
CA GLN A 340 -61.22 -0.64 76.50
C GLN A 340 -60.59 0.33 75.48
N LYS A 341 -59.85 1.35 75.94
CA LYS A 341 -59.06 2.22 75.05
C LYS A 341 -58.07 1.44 74.18
N THR A 342 -57.29 0.54 74.77
CA THR A 342 -56.33 -0.27 73.99
C THR A 342 -57.03 -1.21 73.00
N LYS A 343 -58.23 -1.70 73.35
CA LYS A 343 -59.03 -2.52 72.44
C LYS A 343 -59.52 -1.69 71.25
N ASP A 344 -60.00 -0.47 71.50
CA ASP A 344 -60.45 0.44 70.45
C ASP A 344 -59.28 0.88 69.55
N GLU A 345 -58.09 1.13 70.11
CA GLU A 345 -56.86 1.41 69.35
C GLU A 345 -56.44 0.23 68.46
N VAL A 346 -56.50 -1.01 68.96
CA VAL A 346 -56.19 -2.21 68.17
C VAL A 346 -57.23 -2.44 67.06
N VAL A 347 -58.49 -2.13 67.32
CA VAL A 347 -59.55 -2.17 66.30
C VAL A 347 -59.27 -1.15 65.19
N GLU A 348 -58.87 0.07 65.55
CA GLU A 348 -58.53 1.10 64.58
C GLU A 348 -57.27 0.75 63.78
N GLN A 349 -56.22 0.21 64.41
CA GLN A 349 -55.05 -0.30 63.71
C GLN A 349 -55.39 -1.42 62.73
N ARG A 350 -56.29 -2.35 63.10
CA ARG A 350 -56.79 -3.37 62.17
C ARG A 350 -57.52 -2.73 60.98
N ARG A 351 -58.35 -1.71 61.20
CA ARG A 351 -59.04 -1.00 60.13
C ARG A 351 -58.07 -0.39 59.13
N VAL A 352 -57.04 0.31 59.61
CA VAL A 352 -55.99 0.92 58.77
C VAL A 352 -55.22 -0.13 57.96
N VAL A 353 -54.86 -1.27 58.57
CA VAL A 353 -54.18 -2.38 57.87
C VAL A 353 -55.10 -3.00 56.80
N GLU A 354 -56.39 -3.15 57.08
CA GLU A 354 -57.38 -3.66 56.14
C GLU A 354 -57.52 -2.73 54.92
N GLU A 355 -57.54 -1.41 55.14
CA GLU A 355 -57.57 -0.39 54.09
C GLU A 355 -56.29 -0.38 53.26
N GLY A 356 -55.12 -0.47 53.90
CA GLY A 356 -53.84 -0.61 53.21
C GLY A 356 -53.78 -1.87 52.34
N ARG A 357 -54.32 -2.99 52.82
CA ARG A 357 -54.40 -4.24 52.04
C ARG A 357 -55.31 -4.09 50.82
N LYS A 358 -56.47 -3.44 50.96
CA LYS A 358 -57.38 -3.18 49.84
C LYS A 358 -56.73 -2.26 48.79
N SER A 359 -56.01 -1.24 49.23
CA SER A 359 -55.25 -0.34 48.34
C SER A 359 -54.18 -1.10 47.54
N LEU A 360 -53.35 -1.91 48.20
CA LEU A 360 -52.33 -2.74 47.53
C LEU A 360 -52.93 -3.76 46.57
N GLU A 361 -54.13 -4.28 46.86
CA GLU A 361 -54.82 -5.20 45.96
C GLU A 361 -55.29 -4.52 44.67
N VAL A 362 -55.71 -3.26 44.74
CA VAL A 362 -56.01 -2.43 43.56
C VAL A 362 -54.74 -2.15 42.75
N GLU A 363 -53.65 -1.73 43.39
CA GLU A 363 -52.38 -1.49 42.68
C GLU A 363 -51.87 -2.75 41.97
N ARG A 364 -52.00 -3.92 42.61
CA ARG A 364 -51.61 -5.20 42.01
C ARG A 364 -52.46 -5.54 40.79
N LYS A 365 -53.74 -5.19 40.76
CA LYS A 365 -54.60 -5.35 39.57
C LYS A 365 -54.16 -4.41 38.45
N ASN A 366 -53.93 -3.14 38.76
CA ASN A 366 -53.46 -2.14 37.79
C ASN A 366 -52.10 -2.54 37.19
N LEU A 367 -51.17 -3.05 38.00
CA LEU A 367 -49.87 -3.56 37.52
C LEU A 367 -50.03 -4.75 36.56
N LYS A 368 -50.95 -5.68 36.82
CA LYS A 368 -51.23 -6.79 35.91
C LYS A 368 -51.81 -6.31 34.58
N GLU A 369 -52.65 -5.28 34.60
CA GLU A 369 -53.19 -4.67 33.39
C GLU A 369 -52.11 -3.95 32.58
N HIS A 370 -51.24 -3.18 33.25
CA HIS A 370 -50.08 -2.56 32.60
C HIS A 370 -49.13 -3.59 31.99
N GLN A 371 -48.86 -4.72 32.68
CA GLN A 371 -48.05 -5.80 32.13
C GLN A 371 -48.67 -6.40 30.86
N LYS A 372 -49.99 -6.60 30.84
CA LYS A 372 -50.70 -7.06 29.65
C LYS A 372 -50.63 -6.05 28.51
N ALA A 373 -50.79 -4.75 28.80
CA ALA A 373 -50.67 -3.70 27.80
C ALA A 373 -49.27 -3.67 27.16
N LEU A 374 -48.22 -3.74 27.98
CA LEU A 374 -46.84 -3.80 27.50
C LEU A 374 -46.55 -5.06 26.68
N GLU A 375 -47.16 -6.20 27.02
CA GLU A 375 -47.01 -7.42 26.22
C GLU A 375 -47.68 -7.30 24.85
N VAL A 376 -48.81 -6.60 24.77
CA VAL A 376 -49.48 -6.29 23.50
C VAL A 376 -48.62 -5.34 22.66
N GLU A 377 -48.11 -4.25 23.23
CA GLU A 377 -47.20 -3.33 22.53
C GLU A 377 -45.95 -4.03 22.01
N ARG A 378 -45.35 -4.92 22.82
CA ARG A 378 -44.19 -5.71 22.40
C ARG A 378 -44.51 -6.60 21.19
N LYS A 379 -45.70 -7.20 21.14
CA LYS A 379 -46.13 -8.02 19.99
C LYS A 379 -46.34 -7.15 18.74
N VAL A 380 -46.88 -5.94 18.88
CA VAL A 380 -47.04 -4.99 17.77
C VAL A 380 -45.67 -4.57 17.22
N ILE A 381 -44.73 -4.21 18.10
CA ILE A 381 -43.35 -3.86 17.72
C ILE A 381 -42.67 -5.03 17.01
N ASP A 382 -42.82 -6.27 17.50
CA ASP A 382 -42.26 -7.45 16.83
C ASP A 382 -42.86 -7.67 15.43
N THR A 383 -44.16 -7.40 15.24
CA THR A 383 -44.79 -7.49 13.91
C THR A 383 -44.34 -6.38 12.97
N ASP A 384 -44.23 -5.14 13.45
CA ASP A 384 -43.75 -4.00 12.66
C ASP A 384 -42.28 -4.18 12.28
N HIS A 385 -41.44 -4.65 13.21
CA HIS A 385 -40.03 -4.95 12.93
C HIS A 385 -39.89 -6.02 11.84
N LYS A 386 -40.70 -7.08 11.88
CA LYS A 386 -40.72 -8.09 10.81
C LYS A 386 -41.17 -7.52 9.47
N ARG A 387 -42.15 -6.61 9.46
CA ARG A 387 -42.63 -5.94 8.24
C ARG A 387 -41.52 -5.06 7.64
N VAL A 388 -40.90 -4.21 8.45
CA VAL A 388 -39.80 -3.34 8.01
C VAL A 388 -38.61 -4.15 7.49
N LEU A 389 -38.26 -5.27 8.14
CA LEU A 389 -37.21 -6.16 7.64
C LEU A 389 -37.55 -6.81 6.30
N LYS A 390 -38.82 -7.10 6.03
CA LYS A 390 -39.28 -7.64 4.75
C LYS A 390 -39.20 -6.56 3.66
N GLU A 391 -39.74 -5.37 3.93
CA GLU A 391 -39.69 -4.22 3.02
C GLU A 391 -38.26 -3.82 2.68
N ALA A 392 -37.36 -3.79 3.67
CA ALA A 392 -35.95 -3.48 3.45
C ALA A 392 -35.24 -4.53 2.58
N LYS A 393 -35.59 -5.81 2.70
CA LYS A 393 -35.05 -6.88 1.85
C LYS A 393 -35.54 -6.74 0.41
N GLU A 394 -36.83 -6.49 0.23
CA GLU A 394 -37.43 -6.30 -1.10
C GLU A 394 -36.86 -5.05 -1.79
N ALA A 395 -36.75 -3.92 -1.08
CA ALA A 395 -36.13 -2.71 -1.59
C ALA A 395 -34.66 -2.93 -2.00
N LYS A 396 -33.90 -3.69 -1.20
CA LYS A 396 -32.50 -4.04 -1.53
C LYS A 396 -32.42 -4.92 -2.77
N GLU A 397 -33.35 -5.85 -2.97
CA GLU A 397 -33.37 -6.72 -4.15
C GLU A 397 -33.72 -5.93 -5.42
N VAL A 398 -34.68 -5.01 -5.33
CA VAL A 398 -35.05 -4.11 -6.44
C VAL A 398 -33.86 -3.22 -6.83
N ALA A 399 -33.22 -2.56 -5.86
CA ALA A 399 -32.05 -1.71 -6.10
C ALA A 399 -30.88 -2.51 -6.72
N LEU A 400 -30.68 -3.76 -6.30
CA LEU A 400 -29.66 -4.63 -6.87
C LEU A 400 -29.98 -5.05 -8.32
N LYS A 401 -31.26 -5.26 -8.65
CA LYS A 401 -31.68 -5.56 -10.04
C LYS A 401 -31.46 -4.33 -10.93
N GLU A 402 -31.89 -3.15 -10.50
CA GLU A 402 -31.68 -1.89 -11.24
C GLU A 402 -30.20 -1.60 -11.47
N ALA A 403 -29.36 -1.73 -10.43
CA ALA A 403 -27.91 -1.54 -10.57
C ALA A 403 -27.28 -2.52 -11.56
N ASN A 404 -27.72 -3.77 -11.56
CA ASN A 404 -27.23 -4.77 -12.53
C ASN A 404 -27.67 -4.46 -13.96
N ASP A 405 -28.89 -3.96 -14.16
CA ASP A 405 -29.38 -3.62 -15.50
C ASP A 405 -28.70 -2.36 -16.05
N ILE A 406 -28.45 -1.35 -15.20
CA ILE A 406 -27.60 -0.19 -15.55
C ILE A 406 -26.20 -0.65 -15.92
N HIS A 407 -25.59 -1.54 -15.15
CA HIS A 407 -24.26 -2.07 -15.45
C HIS A 407 -24.22 -2.83 -16.79
N LYS A 408 -25.24 -3.67 -17.07
CA LYS A 408 -25.35 -4.35 -18.37
C LYS A 408 -25.51 -3.38 -19.53
N ALA A 409 -26.30 -2.32 -19.37
CA ALA A 409 -26.48 -1.28 -20.38
C ALA A 409 -25.16 -0.55 -20.67
N ALA A 410 -24.45 -0.11 -19.62
CA ALA A 410 -23.14 0.54 -19.75
C ALA A 410 -22.10 -0.37 -20.43
N MET A 411 -22.08 -1.67 -20.07
CA MET A 411 -21.17 -2.63 -20.72
C MET A 411 -21.53 -2.89 -22.19
N LYS A 412 -22.79 -2.74 -22.58
CA LYS A 412 -23.23 -2.82 -23.98
C LYS A 412 -22.76 -1.59 -24.76
N GLU A 413 -22.97 -0.39 -24.21
CA GLU A 413 -22.53 0.88 -24.82
C GLU A 413 -21.01 0.93 -25.02
N LEU A 414 -20.24 0.49 -24.01
CA LEU A 414 -18.77 0.39 -24.13
C LEU A 414 -18.31 -0.60 -25.21
N ARG A 415 -19.08 -1.67 -25.48
CA ARG A 415 -18.76 -2.60 -26.59
C ARG A 415 -19.01 -1.93 -27.93
N GLU A 416 -20.15 -1.23 -28.07
CA GLU A 416 -20.49 -0.51 -29.29
C GLU A 416 -19.46 0.60 -29.58
N GLU A 417 -19.02 1.34 -28.56
CA GLU A 417 -17.97 2.36 -28.69
C GLU A 417 -16.62 1.74 -29.09
N LYS A 418 -16.24 0.61 -28.48
CA LYS A 418 -15.03 -0.12 -28.84
C LYS A 418 -15.06 -0.59 -30.30
N ASP A 419 -16.20 -1.06 -30.78
CA ASP A 419 -16.36 -1.51 -32.17
C ASP A 419 -16.29 -0.32 -33.15
N LYS A 420 -16.86 0.83 -32.79
CA LYS A 420 -16.69 2.09 -33.56
C LYS A 420 -15.23 2.52 -33.64
N LEU A 421 -14.52 2.55 -32.50
CA LEU A 421 -13.10 2.89 -32.46
C LEU A 421 -12.24 1.89 -33.25
N ALA A 422 -12.61 0.61 -33.26
CA ALA A 422 -11.94 -0.39 -34.09
C ALA A 422 -12.14 -0.14 -35.59
N ALA A 423 -13.34 0.28 -36.00
CA ALA A 423 -13.64 0.68 -37.37
C ALA A 423 -12.87 1.94 -37.79
N GLU A 424 -12.87 2.99 -36.97
CA GLU A 424 -12.10 4.22 -37.20
C GLU A 424 -10.60 3.93 -37.31
N ARG A 425 -10.06 3.07 -36.44
CA ARG A 425 -8.65 2.67 -36.51
C ARG A 425 -8.32 1.93 -37.80
N LYS A 426 -9.26 1.15 -38.34
CA LYS A 426 -9.09 0.45 -39.62
C LYS A 426 -9.04 1.46 -40.77
N GLU A 427 -9.97 2.40 -40.80
CA GLU A 427 -10.03 3.49 -41.80
C GLU A 427 -8.74 4.34 -41.78
N LEU A 428 -8.30 4.78 -40.60
CA LEU A 428 -7.04 5.51 -40.45
C LEU A 428 -5.82 4.71 -40.94
N ASN A 429 -5.84 3.39 -40.82
CA ASN A 429 -4.77 2.54 -41.32
C ASN A 429 -4.80 2.38 -42.85
N GLU A 430 -5.99 2.37 -43.44
CA GLU A 430 -6.19 2.42 -44.90
C GLU A 430 -5.72 3.77 -45.46
N ASP A 431 -6.09 4.89 -44.82
CA ASP A 431 -5.63 6.24 -45.18
C ASP A 431 -4.12 6.38 -45.05
N ARG A 432 -3.54 5.89 -43.96
CA ARG A 432 -2.08 5.85 -43.79
C ARG A 432 -1.40 5.06 -44.92
N SER A 433 -2.04 4.00 -45.42
CA SER A 433 -1.51 3.20 -46.52
C SER A 433 -1.62 3.95 -47.86
N ARG A 434 -2.72 4.68 -48.07
CA ARG A 434 -2.92 5.58 -49.23
C ARG A 434 -1.89 6.70 -49.26
N ILE A 435 -1.74 7.44 -48.17
CA ILE A 435 -0.74 8.52 -48.03
C ILE A 435 0.68 7.99 -48.27
N LYS A 436 1.02 6.81 -47.72
CA LYS A 436 2.32 6.17 -47.99
C LYS A 436 2.55 5.81 -49.47
N LYS A 437 1.49 5.59 -50.25
CA LYS A 437 1.59 5.35 -51.69
C LYS A 437 1.82 6.67 -52.42
N GLU A 438 1.02 7.69 -52.11
CA GLU A 438 1.16 9.04 -52.68
C GLU A 438 2.53 9.64 -52.40
N VAL A 439 3.06 9.52 -51.18
CA VAL A 439 4.41 9.96 -50.82
C VAL A 439 5.49 9.24 -51.64
N ARG A 440 5.29 7.95 -51.96
CA ARG A 440 6.23 7.20 -52.81
C ARG A 440 6.17 7.67 -54.26
N GLU A 441 4.97 7.89 -54.80
CA GLU A 441 4.76 8.43 -56.15
C GLU A 441 5.40 9.82 -56.30
N VAL A 442 5.16 10.73 -55.34
CA VAL A 442 5.79 12.06 -55.31
C VAL A 442 7.31 11.96 -55.21
N ALA A 443 7.84 11.04 -54.40
CA ALA A 443 9.29 10.84 -54.30
C ALA A 443 9.91 10.32 -55.60
N GLU A 444 9.20 9.46 -56.35
CA GLU A 444 9.63 8.98 -57.67
C GLU A 444 9.58 10.10 -58.72
N GLU A 445 8.53 10.93 -58.70
CA GLU A 445 8.44 12.12 -59.54
C GLU A 445 9.57 13.11 -59.26
N GLN A 446 9.88 13.35 -57.98
CA GLN A 446 10.98 14.22 -57.58
C GLN A 446 12.33 13.69 -58.11
N ARG A 447 12.61 12.38 -57.97
CA ARG A 447 13.83 11.77 -58.53
C ARG A 447 13.87 11.89 -60.06
N SER A 448 12.75 11.69 -60.74
CA SER A 448 12.66 11.85 -62.19
C SER A 448 12.95 13.28 -62.63
N LEU A 449 12.44 14.27 -61.89
CA LEU A 449 12.72 15.69 -62.11
C LEU A 449 14.19 16.03 -61.82
N GLU A 450 14.78 15.52 -60.74
CA GLU A 450 16.20 15.70 -60.42
C GLU A 450 17.10 15.19 -61.55
N VAL A 451 16.80 14.00 -62.11
CA VAL A 451 17.52 13.45 -63.27
C VAL A 451 17.35 14.33 -64.52
N LYS A 452 16.15 14.83 -64.79
CA LYS A 452 15.90 15.75 -65.92
C LYS A 452 16.65 17.06 -65.76
N VAL A 453 16.67 17.63 -64.55
CA VAL A 453 17.41 18.86 -64.23
C VAL A 453 18.91 18.62 -64.43
N ALA A 454 19.45 17.49 -63.97
CA ALA A 454 20.85 17.14 -64.19
C ALA A 454 21.20 17.04 -65.70
N CYS A 455 20.35 16.40 -66.50
CA CYS A 455 20.52 16.28 -67.95
C CYS A 455 20.48 17.66 -68.67
N LEU A 456 19.56 18.54 -68.25
CA LEU A 456 19.48 19.91 -68.77
C LEU A 456 20.72 20.74 -68.41
N LEU A 457 21.25 20.57 -67.20
CA LEU A 457 22.49 21.23 -66.78
C LEU A 457 23.70 20.75 -67.59
N ASP A 458 23.79 19.46 -67.90
CA ASP A 458 24.84 18.93 -68.77
C ASP A 458 24.71 19.42 -70.22
N THR A 459 23.48 19.48 -70.75
CA THR A 459 23.21 20.07 -72.08
C THR A 459 23.61 21.54 -72.10
N LYS A 460 23.29 22.30 -71.06
CA LYS A 460 23.71 23.70 -70.91
C LYS A 460 25.24 23.83 -70.94
N ARG A 461 25.97 22.99 -70.19
CA ARG A 461 27.45 22.97 -70.19
C ARG A 461 28.01 22.66 -71.58
N GLN A 462 27.41 21.72 -72.31
CA GLN A 462 27.81 21.40 -73.69
C GLN A 462 27.63 22.61 -74.62
N ILE A 463 26.50 23.32 -74.51
CA ILE A 463 26.25 24.55 -75.28
C ILE A 463 27.26 25.64 -74.92
N GLU A 464 27.52 25.88 -73.63
CA GLU A 464 28.53 26.85 -73.18
C GLU A 464 29.93 26.51 -73.72
N THR A 465 30.29 25.22 -73.73
CA THR A 465 31.55 24.74 -74.32
C THR A 465 31.59 25.00 -75.82
N ALA A 466 30.53 24.68 -76.55
CA ALA A 466 30.44 24.92 -78.00
C ALA A 466 30.45 26.42 -78.36
N ILE A 467 29.87 27.28 -77.51
CA ILE A 467 29.95 28.73 -77.66
C ILE A 467 31.41 29.18 -77.51
N SER A 468 32.09 28.74 -76.45
CA SER A 468 33.51 29.04 -76.20
C SER A 468 34.43 28.57 -77.33
N GLU A 469 34.19 27.37 -77.86
CA GLU A 469 34.92 26.84 -79.02
C GLU A 469 34.67 27.67 -80.29
N ASN A 470 33.43 28.07 -80.56
CA ASN A 470 33.10 28.95 -81.68
C ASN A 470 33.73 30.34 -81.54
N GLU A 471 33.77 30.90 -80.33
CA GLU A 471 34.46 32.16 -80.06
C GLU A 471 35.97 32.02 -80.29
N ALA A 472 36.58 30.91 -79.86
CA ALA A 472 37.98 30.61 -80.13
C ALA A 472 38.26 30.43 -81.63
N LEU A 473 37.37 29.77 -82.38
CA LEU A 473 37.47 29.65 -83.83
C LEU A 473 37.37 31.02 -84.52
N ARG A 474 36.42 31.88 -84.10
CA ARG A 474 36.31 33.25 -84.61
C ARG A 474 37.56 34.07 -84.30
N ALA A 475 38.16 33.91 -83.11
CA ALA A 475 39.41 34.56 -82.76
C ALA A 475 40.57 34.08 -83.65
N ARG A 476 40.68 32.78 -83.91
CA ARG A 476 41.67 32.21 -84.85
C ARG A 476 41.49 32.75 -86.26
N MET A 477 40.26 32.77 -86.78
CA MET A 477 39.97 33.34 -88.10
C MET A 477 40.31 34.83 -88.19
N LYS A 478 40.11 35.61 -87.11
CA LYS A 478 40.54 37.03 -87.07
C LYS A 478 42.05 37.17 -87.16
N VAL A 479 42.81 36.39 -86.38
CA VAL A 479 44.27 36.39 -86.43
C VAL A 479 44.78 35.94 -87.80
N GLU A 480 44.17 34.92 -88.39
CA GLU A 480 44.51 34.45 -89.74
C GLU A 480 44.19 35.51 -90.81
N ALA A 481 43.03 36.16 -90.74
CA ALA A 481 42.66 37.26 -91.62
C ALA A 481 43.62 38.47 -91.48
N GLU A 482 44.03 38.80 -90.26
CA GLU A 482 45.06 39.82 -90.00
C GLU A 482 46.43 39.41 -90.54
N ALA A 483 46.83 38.15 -90.41
CA ALA A 483 48.07 37.63 -90.97
C ALA A 483 48.07 37.68 -92.51
N VAL A 484 46.96 37.32 -93.16
CA VAL A 484 46.79 37.45 -94.62
C VAL A 484 46.83 38.92 -95.05
N ARG A 485 46.20 39.82 -94.27
CA ARG A 485 46.27 41.26 -94.52
C ARG A 485 47.70 41.78 -94.42
N GLN A 486 48.44 41.39 -93.38
CA GLN A 486 49.86 41.74 -93.22
C GLN A 486 50.71 41.16 -94.35
N GLN A 487 50.48 39.92 -94.79
CA GLN A 487 51.17 39.37 -95.96
C GLN A 487 50.91 40.19 -97.23
N LYS A 488 49.67 40.63 -97.45
CA LYS A 488 49.31 41.49 -98.59
C LYS A 488 49.97 42.86 -98.50
N GLU A 489 49.97 43.47 -97.32
CA GLU A 489 50.67 44.74 -97.06
C GLU A 489 52.18 44.60 -97.26
N ASN A 490 52.80 43.52 -96.79
CA ASN A 490 54.21 43.21 -97.02
C ASN A 490 54.50 43.01 -98.51
N PHE A 491 53.61 42.34 -99.25
CA PHE A 491 53.74 42.18 -100.70
C PHE A 491 53.62 43.52 -101.45
N GLU A 492 52.69 44.38 -101.03
CA GLU A 492 52.55 45.74 -101.56
C GLU A 492 53.74 46.64 -101.21
N GLN A 493 54.30 46.53 -100.00
CA GLN A 493 55.51 47.23 -99.60
C GLN A 493 56.73 46.74 -100.39
N ALA A 494 56.88 45.43 -100.59
CA ALA A 494 57.91 44.85 -101.44
C ALA A 494 57.79 45.34 -102.89
N ARG A 495 56.55 45.47 -103.41
CA ARG A 495 56.28 46.06 -104.73
C ARG A 495 56.62 47.55 -104.80
N ARG A 496 56.43 48.31 -103.71
CA ARG A 496 56.81 49.74 -103.63
C ARG A 496 58.33 49.94 -103.50
N GLN A 497 59.06 48.96 -102.96
CA GLN A 497 60.52 49.06 -102.76
C GLN A 497 61.34 48.71 -104.02
N SER A 498 60.73 48.24 -105.10
CA SER A 498 61.40 47.87 -106.36
C SER A 498 61.26 48.91 -107.48
N GLY A 499 61.24 50.21 -107.19
CA GLY A 499 61.14 51.26 -108.22
C GLY A 499 61.44 52.70 -107.77
N ALA A 500 62.74 53.04 -107.72
CA ALA A 500 63.36 54.36 -107.95
C ALA A 500 63.43 55.43 -106.82
N SER A 501 64.60 55.47 -106.16
CA SER A 501 65.52 56.62 -105.94
C SER A 501 65.07 58.00 -105.35
N THR A 502 65.53 58.26 -104.09
CA THR A 502 66.22 59.47 -103.50
C THR A 502 65.52 60.86 -103.38
N PRO A 503 65.99 61.84 -102.55
CA PRO A 503 66.46 61.84 -101.13
C PRO A 503 65.96 63.07 -100.26
N THR A 504 66.31 63.10 -98.95
CA THR A 504 66.42 64.28 -98.00
C THR A 504 65.10 64.93 -97.49
N ALA A 505 64.87 65.44 -96.26
CA ALA A 505 65.65 65.85 -95.08
C ALA A 505 64.73 65.85 -93.80
N GLY A 506 65.29 65.84 -92.58
CA GLY A 506 64.58 65.91 -91.27
C GLY A 506 64.00 67.30 -90.91
N PRO A 507 63.69 67.67 -89.63
CA PRO A 507 64.00 67.03 -88.33
C PRO A 507 62.87 67.07 -87.24
N ARG A 508 63.15 66.52 -86.03
CA ARG A 508 62.63 66.87 -84.66
C ARG A 508 61.10 66.78 -84.42
N GLU A 509 60.52 66.45 -83.26
CA GLU A 509 60.89 66.40 -81.84
C GLU A 509 59.83 65.52 -81.09
N SER A 510 60.20 65.04 -79.89
CA SER A 510 59.41 64.33 -78.85
C SER A 510 58.19 65.13 -78.30
N PRO A 511 57.43 64.70 -77.25
CA PRO A 511 57.22 63.38 -76.61
C PRO A 511 55.73 63.10 -76.20
N ASN A 512 55.53 61.99 -75.47
CA ASN A 512 54.50 61.72 -74.44
C ASN A 512 53.11 61.15 -74.82
N THR A 513 52.91 59.93 -74.30
CA THR A 513 51.71 59.26 -73.72
C THR A 513 50.69 60.21 -73.06
N PRO A 514 49.49 59.78 -72.56
CA PRO A 514 49.00 58.42 -72.25
C PRO A 514 47.48 58.24 -72.56
N PHE A 515 46.83 57.30 -71.87
CA PHE A 515 45.38 57.20 -71.56
C PHE A 515 44.51 56.24 -72.40
N THR A 516 44.23 55.08 -71.78
CA THR A 516 42.90 54.49 -71.48
C THR A 516 41.71 55.42 -71.77
N PRO A 517 40.49 54.94 -72.16
CA PRO A 517 39.71 54.06 -71.27
C PRO A 517 38.61 53.16 -71.90
N HIS A 518 38.08 52.30 -71.02
CA HIS A 518 36.68 51.89 -70.81
C HIS A 518 35.63 52.10 -71.91
N THR A 519 34.65 51.21 -72.04
CA THR A 519 33.39 51.21 -71.27
C THR A 519 32.43 50.13 -71.87
N PRO A 520 31.14 50.01 -71.51
CA PRO A 520 30.49 49.65 -70.22
C PRO A 520 29.31 48.66 -70.48
N PHE A 521 28.36 48.30 -69.58
CA PHE A 521 27.13 49.03 -69.19
C PHE A 521 26.18 48.00 -68.51
N THR A 522 25.79 48.12 -67.23
CA THR A 522 24.55 48.70 -66.62
C THR A 522 23.20 48.06 -67.01
N PRO A 523 22.18 48.16 -66.14
CA PRO A 523 21.20 49.28 -66.19
C PRO A 523 20.88 49.81 -64.77
N PHE A 524 20.86 51.10 -64.41
CA PHE A 524 20.36 52.40 -64.93
C PHE A 524 18.85 52.68 -64.75
N GLN A 525 18.58 53.80 -64.08
CA GLN A 525 17.31 54.34 -63.60
C GLN A 525 17.13 55.77 -64.15
N GLU A 526 15.87 56.14 -64.41
CA GLU A 526 15.31 57.51 -64.46
C GLU A 526 15.61 58.50 -65.62
N ARG A 527 14.50 58.90 -66.28
CA ARG A 527 13.89 60.25 -66.32
C ARG A 527 14.25 61.27 -67.44
N GLU A 528 13.15 61.71 -68.08
CA GLU A 528 12.81 62.99 -68.75
C GLU A 528 13.64 63.55 -69.93
N GLY A 529 12.91 64.09 -70.93
CA GLY A 529 13.41 65.19 -71.77
C GLY A 529 13.07 65.11 -73.26
N ALA A 530 12.31 66.08 -73.74
CA ALA A 530 11.69 66.16 -75.06
C ALA A 530 12.60 66.67 -76.20
N GLY A 531 12.19 66.41 -77.46
CA GLY A 531 12.01 67.53 -78.42
C GLY A 531 12.84 67.59 -79.72
N VAL A 532 12.29 67.01 -80.80
CA VAL A 532 11.95 67.68 -82.10
C VAL A 532 13.06 68.31 -83.00
N ALA A 533 13.13 67.72 -84.21
CA ALA A 533 13.23 68.31 -85.57
C ALA A 533 14.55 68.81 -86.22
N ALA A 534 14.88 68.09 -87.30
CA ALA A 534 14.95 68.53 -88.71
C ALA A 534 15.99 69.57 -89.19
N GLY A 535 16.59 69.25 -90.35
CA GLY A 535 16.75 70.23 -91.43
C GLY A 535 18.15 70.38 -92.00
N ALA A 536 18.29 70.01 -93.27
CA ALA A 536 19.47 70.11 -94.13
C ALA A 536 19.82 71.54 -94.58
N THR A 537 21.02 71.73 -95.16
CA THR A 537 21.29 72.73 -96.22
C THR A 537 22.38 72.28 -97.20
N PRO A 538 22.27 72.63 -98.50
CA PRO A 538 23.28 72.46 -99.55
C PRO A 538 24.00 73.77 -99.95
N ASP A 539 25.12 73.65 -100.67
CA ASP A 539 25.94 74.74 -101.23
C ASP A 539 25.70 74.94 -102.74
N SER A 540 25.60 76.21 -103.19
CA SER A 540 26.27 76.76 -104.39
C SER A 540 25.84 78.22 -104.65
N ALA A 541 26.83 79.12 -104.77
CA ALA A 541 26.72 80.57 -105.01
C ALA A 541 26.57 80.95 -106.50
N PRO A 542 26.14 82.18 -106.85
CA PRO A 542 27.10 83.07 -107.55
C PRO A 542 26.93 84.62 -107.39
N ASN A 543 28.03 85.30 -107.69
CA ASN A 543 28.29 86.63 -108.30
C ASN A 543 27.79 87.98 -107.71
N ALA A 544 28.73 88.93 -107.70
CA ALA A 544 28.83 90.06 -106.78
C ALA A 544 28.39 91.44 -107.32
N ALA A 545 27.34 91.52 -108.15
CA ALA A 545 26.86 92.82 -108.68
C ALA A 545 25.43 93.21 -108.27
N ASP A 546 24.65 92.32 -107.62
CA ASP A 546 23.25 92.57 -107.17
C ASP A 546 23.10 92.91 -105.67
N LEU A 547 24.22 93.00 -104.92
CA LEU A 547 24.25 93.02 -103.45
C LEU A 547 23.69 94.29 -102.77
N GLU A 548 23.56 95.42 -103.47
CA GLU A 548 23.06 96.65 -102.84
C GLU A 548 21.53 96.80 -102.87
N ARG A 549 20.86 96.29 -103.92
CA ARG A 549 19.37 96.27 -103.96
C ARG A 549 18.76 95.19 -103.07
N GLU A 550 19.53 94.15 -102.76
CA GLU A 550 19.10 93.05 -101.90
C GLU A 550 19.21 93.39 -100.41
N ARG A 551 20.18 94.23 -100.02
CA ARG A 551 20.34 94.69 -98.63
C ARG A 551 19.15 95.50 -98.12
N GLU A 552 18.55 96.36 -98.94
CA GLU A 552 17.35 97.13 -98.52
C GLU A 552 16.09 96.27 -98.39
N LYS A 553 15.90 95.28 -99.28
CA LYS A 553 14.79 94.32 -99.17
C LYS A 553 14.96 93.37 -97.98
N GLN A 554 16.20 92.98 -97.66
CA GLN A 554 16.51 92.18 -96.48
C GLN A 554 16.26 92.95 -95.18
N GLN A 555 16.55 94.26 -95.13
CA GLN A 555 16.27 95.09 -93.95
C GLN A 555 14.76 95.20 -93.66
N ALA A 556 13.93 95.40 -94.69
CA ALA A 556 12.47 95.45 -94.55
C ALA A 556 11.85 94.09 -94.18
N SER A 557 12.39 92.99 -94.73
CA SER A 557 12.01 91.61 -94.37
C SER A 557 12.33 91.29 -92.90
N LEU A 558 13.50 91.74 -92.42
CA LEU A 558 13.90 91.54 -91.03
C LEU A 558 12.98 92.27 -90.05
N ASN A 559 12.53 93.48 -90.37
CA ASN A 559 11.61 94.23 -89.50
C ASN A 559 10.22 93.56 -89.41
N ARG A 560 9.67 93.06 -90.53
CA ARG A 560 8.40 92.29 -90.50
C ARG A 560 8.54 90.96 -89.76
N ARG A 561 9.68 90.28 -89.87
CA ARG A 561 9.98 89.07 -89.10
C ARG A 561 10.08 89.34 -87.60
N LYS A 562 10.68 90.48 -87.20
CA LYS A 562 10.77 90.89 -85.78
C LYS A 562 9.39 91.16 -85.18
N GLU A 563 8.49 91.84 -85.90
CA GLU A 563 7.12 92.07 -85.43
C GLU A 563 6.28 90.79 -85.36
N ALA A 564 6.39 89.91 -86.36
CA ALA A 564 5.71 88.61 -86.35
C ALA A 564 6.25 87.71 -85.21
N ALA A 565 7.57 87.72 -84.96
CA ALA A 565 8.18 87.01 -83.85
C ALA A 565 7.75 87.57 -82.48
N ALA A 566 7.63 88.89 -82.35
CA ALA A 566 7.14 89.52 -81.12
C ALA A 566 5.68 89.15 -80.83
N LYS A 567 4.80 89.17 -81.84
CA LYS A 567 3.40 88.73 -81.71
C LYS A 567 3.29 87.23 -81.40
N GLY A 568 4.13 86.41 -82.04
CA GLY A 568 4.21 84.97 -81.76
C GLY A 568 4.72 84.65 -80.34
N ALA A 569 5.69 85.42 -79.84
CA ALA A 569 6.22 85.26 -78.49
C ALA A 569 5.20 85.68 -77.42
N ALA A 570 4.43 86.74 -77.66
CA ALA A 570 3.34 87.16 -76.77
C ALA A 570 2.25 86.09 -76.67
N LYS A 571 1.79 85.56 -77.81
CA LYS A 571 0.79 84.47 -77.84
C LYS A 571 1.30 83.20 -77.14
N ARG A 572 2.56 82.80 -77.36
CA ARG A 572 3.16 81.65 -76.68
C ARG A 572 3.27 81.84 -75.16
N ARG A 573 3.49 83.07 -74.68
CA ARG A 573 3.49 83.37 -73.23
C ARG A 573 2.10 83.23 -72.64
N GLU A 574 1.07 83.66 -73.36
CA GLU A 574 -0.33 83.55 -72.93
C GLU A 574 -0.80 82.08 -72.94
N ASP A 575 -0.50 81.33 -74.01
CA ASP A 575 -0.78 79.90 -74.09
C ASP A 575 -0.04 79.11 -73.00
N LYS A 576 1.22 79.48 -72.70
CA LYS A 576 1.99 78.88 -71.60
C LYS A 576 1.40 79.22 -70.23
N LYS A 577 0.89 80.44 -70.04
CA LYS A 577 0.22 80.84 -68.79
C LYS A 577 -1.07 80.04 -68.60
N ARG A 578 -1.89 79.89 -69.65
CA ARG A 578 -3.12 79.10 -69.61
C ARG A 578 -2.85 77.62 -69.36
N ALA A 579 -1.83 77.05 -70.00
CA ALA A 579 -1.42 75.66 -69.75
C ALA A 579 -0.92 75.46 -68.30
N ASN A 580 -0.21 76.45 -67.74
CA ASN A 580 0.24 76.38 -66.35
C ASN A 580 -0.93 76.49 -65.36
N GLU A 581 -1.90 77.37 -65.62
CA GLU A 581 -3.12 77.50 -64.81
C GLU A 581 -3.98 76.22 -64.86
N GLU A 582 -4.10 75.58 -66.03
CA GLU A 582 -4.82 74.31 -66.18
C GLU A 582 -4.09 73.15 -65.47
N ALA A 583 -2.76 73.11 -65.55
CA ALA A 583 -1.95 72.13 -64.82
C ALA A 583 -2.07 72.32 -63.30
N GLU A 584 -2.07 73.56 -62.82
CA GLU A 584 -2.32 73.86 -61.40
C GLU A 584 -3.74 73.47 -60.96
N ALA A 585 -4.75 73.70 -61.79
CA ALA A 585 -6.13 73.30 -61.49
C ALA A 585 -6.25 71.77 -61.34
N ARG A 586 -5.68 71.00 -62.28
CA ARG A 586 -5.64 69.52 -62.19
C ARG A 586 -4.85 69.04 -60.98
N ALA A 587 -3.75 69.70 -60.63
CA ALA A 587 -2.97 69.37 -59.44
C ALA A 587 -3.75 69.64 -58.14
N ARG A 588 -4.58 70.69 -58.09
CA ARG A 588 -5.45 70.97 -56.93
C ARG A 588 -6.56 69.92 -56.80
N GLU A 589 -7.18 69.52 -57.91
CA GLU A 589 -8.21 68.49 -57.93
C GLU A 589 -7.66 67.12 -57.49
N ALA A 590 -6.49 66.71 -58.01
CA ALA A 590 -5.83 65.47 -57.60
C ALA A 590 -5.44 65.47 -56.11
N ARG A 591 -5.03 66.62 -55.55
CA ARG A 591 -4.76 66.76 -54.11
C ARG A 591 -6.05 66.63 -53.28
N ALA A 592 -7.14 67.24 -53.72
CA ALA A 592 -8.44 67.15 -53.05
C ALA A 592 -9.00 65.71 -53.08
N GLU A 593 -8.82 64.99 -54.20
CA GLU A 593 -9.23 63.59 -54.31
C GLU A 593 -8.41 62.68 -53.39
N LEU A 594 -7.08 62.88 -53.33
CA LEU A 594 -6.21 62.15 -52.40
C LEU A 594 -6.58 62.43 -50.93
N GLU A 595 -6.97 63.66 -50.61
CA GLU A 595 -7.42 64.04 -49.27
C GLU A 595 -8.74 63.37 -48.90
N ARG A 596 -9.72 63.33 -49.82
CA ARG A 596 -10.97 62.58 -49.65
C ARG A 596 -10.73 61.08 -49.45
N MET A 597 -9.81 60.48 -50.22
CA MET A 597 -9.44 59.07 -50.05
C MET A 597 -8.81 58.81 -48.67
N ARG A 598 -7.95 59.71 -48.19
CA ARG A 598 -7.36 59.63 -46.85
C ARG A 598 -8.40 59.79 -45.74
N GLU A 599 -9.38 60.66 -45.92
CA GLU A 599 -10.49 60.83 -44.97
C GLU A 599 -11.40 59.60 -44.93
N GLN A 600 -11.70 59.00 -46.08
CA GLN A 600 -12.40 57.71 -46.15
C GLN A 600 -11.61 56.58 -45.47
N GLN A 601 -10.29 56.53 -45.65
CA GLN A 601 -9.46 55.56 -44.91
C GLN A 601 -9.49 55.82 -43.40
N ARG A 602 -9.39 57.07 -42.95
CA ARG A 602 -9.46 57.40 -41.51
C ARG A 602 -10.79 57.00 -40.89
N THR A 603 -11.90 57.27 -41.56
CA THR A 603 -13.24 56.90 -41.09
C THR A 603 -13.42 55.38 -41.04
N GLN A 604 -12.92 54.64 -42.04
CA GLN A 604 -12.90 53.17 -42.00
C GLN A 604 -12.04 52.63 -40.86
N THR A 605 -10.84 53.17 -40.65
CA THR A 605 -9.96 52.76 -39.54
C THR A 605 -10.59 53.09 -38.18
N GLN A 606 -11.27 54.23 -38.03
CA GLN A 606 -11.97 54.58 -36.80
C GLN A 606 -13.15 53.64 -36.53
N ALA A 607 -13.95 53.33 -37.56
CA ALA A 607 -15.06 52.38 -37.45
C ALA A 607 -14.56 50.97 -37.08
N GLN A 608 -13.46 50.52 -37.69
CA GLN A 608 -12.83 49.23 -37.36
C GLN A 608 -12.29 49.22 -35.92
N ALA A 609 -11.60 50.27 -35.49
CA ALA A 609 -11.11 50.38 -34.12
C ALA A 609 -12.25 50.40 -33.08
N GLN A 610 -13.38 51.05 -33.39
CA GLN A 610 -14.56 51.03 -32.54
C GLN A 610 -15.21 49.63 -32.47
N ALA A 611 -15.31 48.93 -33.61
CA ALA A 611 -15.83 47.56 -33.64
C ALA A 611 -14.92 46.59 -32.86
N GLU A 612 -13.60 46.71 -33.01
CA GLU A 612 -12.63 45.92 -32.25
C GLU A 612 -12.70 46.22 -30.74
N ALA A 613 -12.85 47.49 -30.34
CA ALA A 613 -13.03 47.85 -28.93
C ALA A 613 -14.32 47.28 -28.34
N GLN A 614 -15.43 47.31 -29.09
CA GLN A 614 -16.70 46.70 -28.66
C GLN A 614 -16.60 45.18 -28.54
N ALA A 615 -15.94 44.51 -29.49
CA ALA A 615 -15.71 43.07 -29.44
C ALA A 615 -14.83 42.68 -28.24
N GLN A 616 -13.78 43.45 -27.95
CA GLN A 616 -12.94 43.24 -26.76
C GLN A 616 -13.72 43.45 -25.47
N ALA A 617 -14.56 44.49 -25.38
CA ALA A 617 -15.41 44.72 -24.22
C ALA A 617 -16.41 43.58 -23.98
N GLN A 618 -17.03 43.05 -25.04
CA GLN A 618 -17.93 41.90 -24.96
C GLN A 618 -17.19 40.63 -24.53
N ALA A 619 -15.99 40.38 -25.08
CA ALA A 619 -15.15 39.25 -24.69
C ALA A 619 -14.74 39.32 -23.21
N GLN A 620 -14.37 40.51 -22.73
CA GLN A 620 -14.05 40.73 -21.31
C GLN A 620 -15.27 40.51 -20.40
N ALA A 621 -16.45 40.99 -20.80
CA ALA A 621 -17.69 40.77 -20.05
C ALA A 621 -18.06 39.28 -19.98
N GLN A 622 -17.91 38.54 -21.08
CA GLN A 622 -18.14 37.09 -21.11
C GLN A 622 -17.13 36.33 -20.23
N ALA A 623 -15.86 36.71 -20.27
CA ALA A 623 -14.83 36.12 -19.42
C ALA A 623 -15.12 36.36 -17.93
N GLN A 624 -15.55 37.57 -17.56
CA GLN A 624 -15.96 37.88 -16.18
C GLN A 624 -17.19 37.08 -15.74
N ALA A 625 -18.20 36.94 -16.61
CA ALA A 625 -19.38 36.13 -16.31
C ALA A 625 -19.03 34.64 -16.12
N GLN A 626 -18.15 34.09 -16.95
CA GLN A 626 -17.66 32.72 -16.80
C GLN A 626 -16.86 32.54 -15.50
N ALA A 627 -16.01 33.50 -15.15
CA ALA A 627 -15.25 33.47 -13.89
C ALA A 627 -16.18 33.50 -12.66
N GLN A 628 -17.24 34.32 -12.69
CA GLN A 628 -18.24 34.38 -11.62
C GLN A 628 -19.05 33.07 -11.53
N ALA A 629 -19.47 32.50 -12.66
CA ALA A 629 -20.18 31.22 -12.68
C ALA A 629 -19.30 30.08 -12.13
N TYR A 630 -18.01 30.06 -12.48
CA TYR A 630 -17.06 29.09 -11.95
C TYR A 630 -16.84 29.26 -10.44
N ALA A 631 -16.71 30.50 -9.96
CA ALA A 631 -16.60 30.78 -8.52
C ALA A 631 -17.85 30.34 -7.74
N GLN A 632 -19.05 30.57 -8.28
CA GLN A 632 -20.30 30.10 -7.69
C GLN A 632 -20.39 28.56 -7.67
N ALA A 633 -19.96 27.90 -8.76
CA ALA A 633 -19.91 26.43 -8.80
C ALA A 633 -18.94 25.88 -7.74
N GLN A 634 -17.76 26.47 -7.58
CA GLN A 634 -16.82 26.08 -6.53
C GLN A 634 -17.39 26.31 -5.12
N ALA A 635 -18.07 27.43 -4.87
CA ALA A 635 -18.73 27.70 -3.60
C ALA A 635 -19.83 26.66 -3.29
N ASN A 636 -20.62 26.27 -4.28
CA ASN A 636 -21.65 25.24 -4.13
C ASN A 636 -21.04 23.86 -3.82
N ILE A 637 -19.93 23.49 -4.47
CA ILE A 637 -19.19 22.26 -4.17
C ILE A 637 -18.64 22.28 -2.74
N ALA A 638 -18.04 23.40 -2.32
CA ALA A 638 -17.52 23.55 -0.96
C ALA A 638 -18.63 23.43 0.10
N HIS A 639 -19.79 24.05 -0.16
CA HIS A 639 -20.96 23.95 0.72
C HIS A 639 -21.52 22.52 0.78
N ALA A 640 -21.63 21.83 -0.36
CA ALA A 640 -22.06 20.43 -0.39
C ALA A 640 -21.10 19.51 0.39
N HIS A 641 -19.79 19.76 0.28
CA HIS A 641 -18.77 19.02 1.03
C HIS A 641 -18.88 19.28 2.54
N ALA A 642 -19.08 20.54 2.95
CA ALA A 642 -19.30 20.88 4.36
C ALA A 642 -20.57 20.21 4.93
N GLN A 643 -21.65 20.17 4.16
CA GLN A 643 -22.88 19.46 4.56
C GLN A 643 -22.67 17.95 4.68
N ALA A 644 -21.92 17.34 3.75
CA ALA A 644 -21.58 15.92 3.81
C ALA A 644 -20.73 15.59 5.05
N GLN A 645 -19.75 16.44 5.37
CA GLN A 645 -18.94 16.31 6.59
C GLN A 645 -19.78 16.43 7.86
N ALA A 646 -20.72 17.38 7.93
CA ALA A 646 -21.63 17.52 9.06
C ALA A 646 -22.52 16.28 9.25
N ARG A 647 -23.04 15.70 8.15
CA ARG A 647 -23.81 14.44 8.20
C ARG A 647 -22.96 13.27 8.69
N HIS A 648 -21.71 13.16 8.23
CA HIS A 648 -20.79 12.14 8.71
C HIS A 648 -20.49 12.28 10.20
N GLN A 649 -20.31 13.50 10.71
CA GLN A 649 -20.12 13.75 12.14
C GLN A 649 -21.37 13.37 12.94
N GLN A 650 -22.57 13.74 12.48
CA GLN A 650 -23.83 13.35 13.13
C GLN A 650 -24.01 11.82 13.16
N GLU A 651 -23.71 11.14 12.07
CA GLU A 651 -23.78 9.67 12.01
C GLU A 651 -22.74 9.01 12.93
N ALA A 652 -21.51 9.55 12.98
CA ALA A 652 -20.47 9.08 13.90
C ALA A 652 -20.91 9.24 15.37
N HIS A 653 -21.50 10.38 15.73
CA HIS A 653 -22.07 10.59 17.07
C HIS A 653 -23.22 9.61 17.37
N ARG A 654 -24.11 9.36 16.40
CA ARG A 654 -25.20 8.37 16.57
C ARG A 654 -24.64 6.97 16.80
N ARG A 655 -23.67 6.54 15.99
CA ARG A 655 -23.00 5.23 16.15
C ARG A 655 -22.27 5.12 17.49
N ALA A 656 -21.62 6.18 17.95
CA ALA A 656 -20.97 6.20 19.25
C ALA A 656 -21.99 6.06 20.40
N ALA A 657 -23.14 6.74 20.32
CA ALA A 657 -24.21 6.62 21.30
C ALA A 657 -24.83 5.21 21.32
N GLU A 658 -25.09 4.63 20.14
CA GLU A 658 -25.58 3.24 20.01
C GLU A 658 -24.57 2.23 20.59
N ALA A 659 -23.27 2.43 20.34
CA ALA A 659 -22.21 1.58 20.90
C ALA A 659 -22.13 1.68 22.42
N GLN A 660 -22.29 2.89 22.99
CA GLN A 660 -22.35 3.08 24.44
C GLN A 660 -23.57 2.40 25.07
N ALA A 661 -24.74 2.49 24.43
CA ALA A 661 -25.95 1.81 24.90
C ALA A 661 -25.77 0.27 24.87
N ALA A 662 -25.17 -0.28 23.81
CA ALA A 662 -24.86 -1.70 23.71
C ALA A 662 -23.82 -2.15 24.77
N ALA A 663 -22.83 -1.31 25.06
CA ALA A 663 -21.84 -1.57 26.11
C ALA A 663 -22.50 -1.59 27.51
N GLN A 664 -23.44 -0.70 27.78
CA GLN A 664 -24.19 -0.69 29.04
C GLN A 664 -25.08 -1.93 29.19
N GLU A 665 -25.77 -2.34 28.13
CA GLU A 665 -26.63 -3.53 28.18
C GLU A 665 -25.80 -4.81 28.37
N SER A 666 -24.68 -4.95 27.66
CA SER A 666 -23.76 -6.08 27.85
C SER A 666 -23.15 -6.12 29.25
N ALA A 667 -22.81 -4.97 29.84
CA ALA A 667 -22.37 -4.87 31.23
C ALA A 667 -23.47 -5.32 32.22
N ARG A 668 -24.74 -4.96 31.96
CA ARG A 668 -25.89 -5.39 32.77
C ARG A 668 -26.09 -6.91 32.71
N ILE A 669 -26.05 -7.48 31.51
CA ILE A 669 -26.15 -8.94 31.30
C ILE A 669 -25.00 -9.67 32.03
N PHE A 670 -23.78 -9.16 31.92
CA PHE A 670 -22.63 -9.75 32.60
C PHE A 670 -22.76 -9.70 34.13
N ALA A 671 -23.24 -8.58 34.68
CA ALA A 671 -23.52 -8.44 36.11
C ALA A 671 -24.60 -9.43 36.59
N GLU A 672 -25.65 -9.65 35.81
CA GLU A 672 -26.68 -10.65 36.12
C GLU A 672 -26.10 -12.07 36.11
N GLN A 673 -25.27 -12.42 35.12
CA GLN A 673 -24.60 -13.72 35.06
C GLN A 673 -23.65 -13.94 36.24
N GLN A 674 -22.92 -12.91 36.68
CA GLN A 674 -22.09 -12.99 37.89
C GLN A 674 -22.93 -13.29 39.13
N LYS A 675 -24.08 -12.61 39.28
CA LYS A 675 -24.99 -12.85 40.40
C LYS A 675 -25.53 -14.28 40.41
N ARG A 676 -25.96 -14.81 39.25
CA ARG A 676 -26.41 -16.20 39.13
C ARG A 676 -25.33 -17.20 39.53
N ARG A 677 -24.08 -16.99 39.07
CA ARG A 677 -22.95 -17.85 39.45
C ARG A 677 -22.68 -17.81 40.96
N GLN A 678 -22.78 -16.65 41.60
CA GLN A 678 -22.62 -16.53 43.05
C GLN A 678 -23.74 -17.28 43.81
N GLU A 679 -24.98 -17.18 43.35
CA GLU A 679 -26.11 -17.89 43.96
C GLU A 679 -26.01 -19.42 43.78
N GLU A 680 -25.60 -19.87 42.60
CA GLU A 680 -25.33 -21.29 42.34
C GLU A 680 -24.19 -21.84 43.19
N TRP A 681 -23.11 -21.06 43.34
CA TRP A 681 -21.99 -21.44 44.20
C TRP A 681 -22.41 -21.55 45.67
N LYS A 682 -23.23 -20.61 46.17
CA LYS A 682 -23.82 -20.69 47.52
C LYS A 682 -24.72 -21.91 47.69
N LYS A 683 -25.59 -22.21 46.72
CA LYS A 683 -26.44 -23.41 46.75
C LYS A 683 -25.60 -24.69 46.80
N LYS A 684 -24.54 -24.80 46.00
CA LYS A 684 -23.61 -25.95 46.04
C LYS A 684 -22.89 -26.06 47.39
N GLN A 685 -22.50 -24.95 48.01
CA GLN A 685 -21.93 -24.99 49.37
C GLN A 685 -22.94 -25.48 50.41
N GLU A 686 -24.18 -25.01 50.37
CA GLU A 686 -25.22 -25.46 51.29
C GLU A 686 -25.56 -26.94 51.10
N GLU A 687 -25.59 -27.41 49.85
CA GLU A 687 -25.86 -28.80 49.52
C GLU A 687 -24.72 -29.72 49.98
N THR A 688 -23.46 -29.34 49.74
CA THR A 688 -22.29 -30.08 50.24
C THR A 688 -22.24 -30.09 51.77
N ALA A 689 -22.59 -28.98 52.45
CA ALA A 689 -22.71 -28.94 53.91
C ALA A 689 -23.84 -29.82 54.45
N ARG A 690 -24.98 -29.91 53.75
CA ARG A 690 -26.07 -30.83 54.10
C ARG A 690 -25.65 -32.29 53.93
N GLN A 691 -24.95 -32.63 52.84
CA GLN A 691 -24.44 -33.98 52.60
C GLN A 691 -23.39 -34.38 53.66
N ALA A 692 -22.51 -33.45 54.06
CA ALA A 692 -21.52 -33.69 55.11
C ALA A 692 -22.15 -33.96 56.48
N LYS A 693 -23.28 -33.33 56.82
CA LYS A 693 -24.01 -33.56 58.08
C LYS A 693 -24.78 -34.88 58.13
N ALA A 694 -25.11 -35.48 56.99
CA ALA A 694 -25.88 -36.71 56.89
C ALA A 694 -25.02 -37.99 56.88
N ALA A 695 -23.68 -37.87 56.82
CA ALA A 695 -22.80 -39.02 56.84
C ALA A 695 -22.67 -39.61 58.27
N PRO A 696 -22.82 -40.94 58.45
CA PRO A 696 -22.59 -41.57 59.75
C PRO A 696 -21.15 -41.31 60.23
N PRO A 697 -20.91 -41.24 61.55
CA PRO A 697 -19.58 -40.99 62.10
C PRO A 697 -18.64 -42.10 61.64
N CYS A 698 -17.70 -41.76 60.75
CA CYS A 698 -16.71 -42.72 60.31
C CYS A 698 -15.85 -43.14 61.49
N THR A 699 -15.53 -44.44 61.57
CA THR A 699 -14.60 -44.96 62.58
C THR A 699 -13.28 -44.20 62.43
N ASP A 700 -12.92 -43.42 63.45
CA ASP A 700 -11.68 -42.64 63.44
C ASP A 700 -10.48 -43.57 63.18
N HIS A 701 -9.53 -43.11 62.36
CA HIS A 701 -8.38 -43.87 61.91
C HIS A 701 -7.59 -44.47 63.08
N ALA A 702 -7.48 -43.73 64.18
CA ALA A 702 -6.82 -44.20 65.41
C ALA A 702 -7.53 -45.42 66.02
N THR A 703 -8.87 -45.43 66.01
CA THR A 703 -9.66 -46.56 66.52
C THR A 703 -9.52 -47.79 65.64
N PHE A 704 -9.46 -47.59 64.31
CA PHE A 704 -9.18 -48.67 63.36
C PHE A 704 -7.79 -49.30 63.61
N LEU A 705 -6.75 -48.48 63.79
CA LEU A 705 -5.39 -48.97 64.00
C LEU A 705 -5.27 -49.79 65.30
N ARG A 706 -5.90 -49.33 66.38
CA ARG A 706 -5.90 -50.06 67.66
C ARG A 706 -6.52 -51.45 67.51
N ARG A 707 -7.72 -51.54 66.92
CA ARG A 707 -8.39 -52.83 66.65
C ARG A 707 -7.58 -53.72 65.71
N TRP A 708 -6.90 -53.13 64.74
CA TRP A 708 -6.05 -53.88 63.81
C TRP A 708 -4.86 -54.54 64.52
N ASP A 709 -4.25 -53.85 65.49
CA ASP A 709 -3.12 -54.39 66.23
C ASP A 709 -3.54 -55.47 67.24
N GLU A 710 -4.73 -55.35 67.83
CA GLU A 710 -5.33 -56.40 68.68
C GLU A 710 -5.45 -57.76 67.96
N LEU A 711 -5.72 -57.76 66.64
CA LEU A 711 -5.82 -59.01 65.84
C LEU A 711 -4.53 -59.83 65.80
N ARG A 712 -3.37 -59.20 65.96
CA ARG A 712 -2.09 -59.90 65.89
C ARG A 712 -1.84 -60.80 67.09
N GLY A 713 -2.55 -60.58 68.20
CA GLY A 713 -2.49 -61.39 69.42
C GLY A 713 -3.56 -62.47 69.53
N ALA A 714 -4.39 -62.64 68.49
CA ALA A 714 -5.46 -63.63 68.52
C ALA A 714 -4.92 -65.07 68.51
N SER A 715 -5.65 -66.00 69.13
CA SER A 715 -5.34 -67.42 69.11
C SER A 715 -5.50 -68.03 67.71
N PRO A 716 -4.81 -69.14 67.40
CA PRO A 716 -5.03 -69.87 66.15
C PRO A 716 -6.51 -70.20 65.94
N GLN A 717 -7.00 -70.03 64.71
CA GLN A 717 -8.38 -70.30 64.28
C GLN A 717 -9.51 -69.52 64.98
N SER A 718 -9.22 -68.45 65.74
CA SER A 718 -10.26 -67.67 66.43
C SER A 718 -10.79 -66.46 65.66
N LEU A 719 -10.12 -66.02 64.59
CA LEU A 719 -10.52 -64.83 63.84
C LEU A 719 -11.59 -65.14 62.81
N ARG A 720 -12.76 -64.51 62.98
CA ARG A 720 -13.91 -64.51 62.06
C ARG A 720 -14.00 -63.19 61.29
N VAL A 721 -14.89 -63.11 60.31
CA VAL A 721 -15.06 -61.94 59.42
C VAL A 721 -15.37 -60.66 60.21
N ASP A 722 -16.18 -60.76 61.25
CA ASP A 722 -16.60 -59.66 62.12
C ASP A 722 -15.50 -59.14 63.07
N ALA A 723 -14.47 -59.96 63.34
CA ALA A 723 -13.32 -59.54 64.14
C ALA A 723 -12.46 -58.49 63.41
N PHE A 724 -12.44 -58.51 62.08
CA PHE A 724 -11.64 -57.56 61.30
C PHE A 724 -12.33 -56.19 61.24
N PRO A 725 -11.64 -55.09 61.61
CA PRO A 725 -12.20 -53.75 61.49
C PRO A 725 -12.16 -53.32 60.02
N TRP A 726 -13.04 -53.83 59.16
CA TRP A 726 -13.04 -53.50 57.73
C TRP A 726 -13.20 -51.99 57.50
N PRO A 727 -12.38 -51.36 56.64
CA PRO A 727 -12.50 -49.94 56.37
C PRO A 727 -13.72 -49.67 55.46
N ASP A 728 -14.23 -48.44 55.49
CA ASP A 728 -15.32 -48.02 54.61
C ASP A 728 -14.89 -48.13 53.14
N LYS A 729 -15.75 -48.70 52.29
CA LYS A 729 -15.51 -48.83 50.83
C LYS A 729 -15.21 -47.49 50.18
N ARG A 730 -15.75 -46.38 50.71
CA ARG A 730 -15.51 -45.03 50.18
C ARG A 730 -14.15 -44.46 50.58
N ASN A 731 -13.57 -44.95 51.68
CA ASN A 731 -12.31 -44.45 52.20
C ASN A 731 -11.41 -45.55 52.80
N PRO A 732 -10.98 -46.54 52.00
CA PRO A 732 -10.21 -47.68 52.50
C PRO A 732 -8.85 -47.31 53.10
N ALA A 733 -8.26 -46.16 52.71
CA ALA A 733 -7.00 -45.67 53.24
C ALA A 733 -7.14 -44.58 54.33
N PHE A 734 -8.36 -44.26 54.78
CA PHE A 734 -8.61 -43.21 55.79
C PHE A 734 -8.00 -41.85 55.44
N LEU A 735 -8.13 -41.44 54.18
CA LEU A 735 -7.72 -40.12 53.70
C LEU A 735 -8.66 -39.06 54.27
N GLY A 736 -8.11 -38.13 55.04
CA GLY A 736 -8.81 -36.95 55.55
C GLY A 736 -8.74 -35.79 54.56
N LEU A 737 -9.76 -34.93 54.56
CA LEU A 737 -9.78 -33.69 53.76
C LEU A 737 -8.61 -32.75 54.06
N LEU A 738 -8.01 -32.87 55.26
CA LEU A 738 -6.86 -32.07 55.71
C LEU A 738 -5.53 -32.80 55.57
N ASP A 739 -5.50 -34.02 55.01
CA ASP A 739 -4.23 -34.72 54.79
C ASP A 739 -3.41 -33.99 53.72
N SER A 740 -2.15 -33.68 54.04
CA SER A 740 -1.21 -33.20 53.04
C SER A 740 -1.01 -34.26 51.94
N PRO A 741 -0.60 -33.88 50.72
CA PRO A 741 -0.31 -34.86 49.67
C PRO A 741 0.71 -35.93 50.08
N GLN A 742 1.65 -35.60 50.98
CA GLN A 742 2.62 -36.54 51.52
C GLN A 742 1.97 -37.49 52.53
N THR A 743 1.16 -36.96 53.45
CA THR A 743 0.39 -37.75 54.43
C THR A 743 -0.57 -38.71 53.74
N ALA A 744 -1.26 -38.26 52.68
CA ALA A 744 -2.14 -39.09 51.88
C ALA A 744 -1.37 -40.23 51.17
N LYS A 745 -0.20 -39.93 50.60
CA LYS A 745 0.69 -40.95 50.00
C LYS A 745 1.18 -41.96 51.04
N GLN A 746 1.51 -41.51 52.24
CA GLN A 746 1.93 -42.39 53.34
C GLN A 746 0.79 -43.32 53.78
N LYS A 747 -0.39 -42.78 54.05
CA LYS A 747 -1.57 -43.58 54.43
C LYS A 747 -1.95 -44.61 53.36
N LEU A 748 -1.91 -44.23 52.08
CA LEU A 748 -2.13 -45.16 50.97
C LEU A 748 -1.08 -46.27 50.92
N ARG A 749 0.20 -45.94 51.18
CA ARG A 749 1.28 -46.94 51.24
C ARG A 749 1.07 -47.91 52.39
N GLU A 750 0.72 -47.41 53.57
CA GLU A 750 0.43 -48.24 54.75
C GLU A 750 -0.79 -49.13 54.51
N ALA A 751 -1.88 -48.59 53.94
CA ALA A 751 -3.07 -49.36 53.58
C ALA A 751 -2.76 -50.44 52.55
N THR A 752 -1.94 -50.13 51.52
CA THR A 752 -1.48 -51.10 50.52
C THR A 752 -0.71 -52.24 51.17
N MET A 753 0.20 -51.93 52.10
CA MET A 753 0.99 -52.96 52.79
C MET A 753 0.14 -53.79 53.77
N ARG A 754 -0.89 -53.18 54.35
CA ARG A 754 -1.80 -53.82 55.31
C ARG A 754 -2.73 -54.81 54.64
N TRP A 755 -3.28 -54.46 53.48
CA TRP A 755 -4.30 -55.25 52.76
C TRP A 755 -3.74 -56.05 51.59
N HIS A 756 -2.44 -56.01 51.33
CA HIS A 756 -1.83 -56.83 50.29
C HIS A 756 -2.13 -58.32 50.52
N PRO A 757 -2.71 -59.06 49.54
CA PRO A 757 -3.27 -60.39 49.76
C PRO A 757 -2.25 -61.38 50.31
N ASP A 758 -1.03 -61.35 49.79
CA ASP A 758 0.06 -62.22 50.26
C ASP A 758 0.54 -61.86 51.68
N LYS A 759 0.68 -60.57 52.01
CA LYS A 759 1.14 -60.13 53.34
C LYS A 759 0.06 -60.30 54.40
N PHE A 760 -1.20 -60.12 54.02
CA PHE A 760 -2.34 -60.42 54.85
C PHE A 760 -2.42 -61.92 55.12
N ALA A 761 -2.28 -62.75 54.08
CA ALA A 761 -2.31 -64.21 54.20
C ALA A 761 -1.19 -64.73 55.12
N GLN A 762 0.05 -64.26 54.91
CA GLN A 762 1.21 -64.60 55.74
C GLN A 762 0.99 -64.32 57.23
N LYS A 763 0.28 -63.23 57.57
CA LYS A 763 0.08 -62.82 58.96
C LYS A 763 -1.10 -63.50 59.64
N PHE A 764 -2.20 -63.68 58.91
CA PHE A 764 -3.47 -64.04 59.54
C PHE A 764 -3.98 -65.44 59.19
N VAL A 765 -3.51 -66.12 58.13
CA VAL A 765 -4.10 -67.41 57.70
C VAL A 765 -4.10 -68.49 58.79
N ALA A 766 -3.08 -68.54 59.65
CA ALA A 766 -3.05 -69.48 60.79
C ALA A 766 -4.04 -69.12 61.91
N LEU A 767 -4.47 -67.86 61.98
CA LEU A 767 -5.40 -67.31 62.96
C LEU A 767 -6.86 -67.33 62.48
N LEU A 768 -7.09 -67.47 61.17
CA LEU A 768 -8.44 -67.47 60.58
C LEU A 768 -9.21 -68.75 60.90
N HIS A 769 -10.49 -68.60 61.21
CA HIS A 769 -11.42 -69.72 61.31
C HIS A 769 -11.54 -70.43 59.95
N PRO A 770 -11.44 -71.77 59.89
CA PRO A 770 -11.35 -72.51 58.61
C PRO A 770 -12.57 -72.31 57.70
N GLU A 771 -13.77 -72.18 58.25
CA GLU A 771 -15.01 -71.98 57.49
C GLU A 771 -15.11 -70.59 56.82
N GLU A 772 -14.49 -69.57 57.40
CA GLU A 772 -14.60 -68.18 56.94
C GLU A 772 -13.34 -67.67 56.24
N LYS A 773 -12.29 -68.50 56.21
CA LYS A 773 -10.96 -68.17 55.67
C LYS A 773 -11.04 -67.55 54.28
N ASP A 774 -11.75 -68.19 53.35
CA ASP A 774 -11.82 -67.73 51.97
C ASP A 774 -12.62 -66.42 51.83
N ALA A 775 -13.68 -66.25 52.63
CA ALA A 775 -14.46 -65.00 52.66
C ALA A 775 -13.60 -63.81 53.13
N ILE A 776 -12.79 -64.01 54.18
CA ILE A 776 -11.89 -62.98 54.73
C ILE A 776 -10.80 -62.62 53.72
N LEU A 777 -10.19 -63.63 53.08
CA LEU A 777 -9.15 -63.40 52.05
C LEU A 777 -9.71 -62.68 50.82
N ASN A 778 -10.92 -63.02 50.39
CA ASN A 778 -11.59 -62.34 49.28
C ASN A 778 -11.92 -60.89 49.66
N ARG A 779 -12.42 -60.65 50.88
CA ARG A 779 -12.69 -59.29 51.36
C ARG A 779 -11.42 -58.43 51.46
N ALA A 780 -10.30 -59.01 51.90
CA ALA A 780 -9.00 -58.31 51.90
C ALA A 780 -8.54 -57.93 50.48
N LYS A 781 -8.76 -58.80 49.48
CA LYS A 781 -8.49 -58.48 48.07
C LYS A 781 -9.34 -57.32 47.56
N GLU A 782 -10.63 -57.29 47.89
CA GLU A 782 -11.53 -56.19 47.53
C GLU A 782 -11.04 -54.86 48.12
N VAL A 783 -10.72 -54.84 49.42
CA VAL A 783 -10.18 -53.62 50.07
C VAL A 783 -8.88 -53.17 49.41
N GLN A 784 -8.00 -54.09 49.03
CA GLN A 784 -6.76 -53.75 48.33
C GLN A 784 -7.02 -53.14 46.94
N GLN A 785 -8.04 -53.61 46.21
CA GLN A 785 -8.45 -53.02 44.94
C GLN A 785 -8.98 -51.59 45.14
N ASP A 786 -9.79 -51.37 46.18
CA ASP A 786 -10.30 -50.03 46.52
C ASP A 786 -9.15 -49.06 46.88
N VAL A 787 -8.16 -49.51 47.67
CA VAL A 787 -6.94 -48.73 47.98
C VAL A 787 -6.17 -48.36 46.72
N ASN A 788 -6.03 -49.29 45.78
CA ASN A 788 -5.35 -49.03 44.51
C ASN A 788 -6.11 -47.99 43.66
N GLY A 789 -7.45 -48.04 43.66
CA GLY A 789 -8.29 -47.03 43.02
C GLY A 789 -8.07 -45.62 43.60
N GLN A 790 -8.04 -45.50 44.93
CA GLN A 790 -7.73 -44.22 45.59
C GLN A 790 -6.32 -43.70 45.26
N LYS A 791 -5.33 -44.60 45.15
CA LYS A 791 -3.96 -44.25 44.78
C LYS A 791 -3.89 -43.67 43.37
N GLN A 792 -4.61 -44.26 42.41
CA GLN A 792 -4.69 -43.74 41.04
C GLN A 792 -5.40 -42.37 40.99
N ALA A 793 -6.49 -42.21 41.73
CA ALA A 793 -7.21 -40.94 41.82
C ALA A 793 -6.34 -39.81 42.40
N LEU A 794 -5.55 -40.10 43.44
CA LEU A 794 -4.63 -39.13 44.03
C LEU A 794 -3.51 -38.73 43.06
N GLN A 795 -3.02 -39.67 42.24
CA GLN A 795 -2.03 -39.38 41.20
C GLN A 795 -2.61 -38.51 40.09
N ALA A 796 -3.86 -38.75 39.68
CA ALA A 796 -4.54 -37.96 38.66
C ALA A 796 -4.89 -36.54 39.12
N ALA A 797 -5.12 -36.32 40.42
CA ALA A 797 -5.45 -35.01 40.98
C ALA A 797 -4.24 -34.07 41.18
N GLN A 798 -3.00 -34.53 40.97
CA GLN A 798 -1.83 -33.65 41.04
C GLN A 798 -1.74 -32.85 39.72
N PRO A 799 -1.79 -31.51 39.73
CA PRO A 799 -1.64 -30.70 38.52
C PRO A 799 -0.27 -30.97 37.87
N GLN A 800 -0.27 -31.22 36.55
CA GLN A 800 0.93 -31.44 35.74
C GLN A 800 1.74 -30.17 35.54
#